data_AF-A0A2P8Q8V3-F1
#
_entry.id   AF-A0A2P8Q8V3-F1
#
_cell.length_a   1.000
_cell.length_b   1.000
_cell.length_c   1.000
_cell.angle_alpha   90.00
_cell.angle_beta   90.00
_cell.angle_gamma   90.00
#
_symmetry.space_group_name_H-M   'P 1'
#
loop_
_entity.id
_entity.type
_entity.pdbx_description
1 polymer ?
#
loop_
_entity_poly.entity_id
_entity_poly.type
_entity_poly.pdbx_seq_one_letter_code
_entity_poly.pdbx_strand_id
1 'polypeptide(L)'
;MKGAEGNGGTGELPESSASFGPLVVSSPILRAAHVVLPEESPDPVLLPSITLLDRTASHGGDREELPLPSGRLLAGQYRLIRPLGYGGMGEVYLALDTKVDNREVAIKILHPQQAAASSGALAQERRALVDLSHGDIIRVFNYGHHPEVGDFLVLQYVDGLTLEEVRARVQVNPDEFGGGRFHEFVLAYGVRILAALGHLHADRPGKVYGDLKPDNVMHDGTATKIIDVGSVRSAGLPGHTTEGFRAPTVGPRGQSTGQDDLFSLGETLRRLSGLGRCPGDLAELARLDMIGPPAGTRESPGTDDTPRHPGTLPMTAPPPHGLGLVSLARVLHRATRAERAERFATAREMEEQLRGVFRELRSLRTGVETFEPSPLFFQSPYALDAALGSAPPVTRWAAPDAPAPYAPPSPAEVASRLPVPRPDPQDLHHAELSRLADAAPEALLQHTGDWRDSPEVLLLRCRLRLRSAGSGTSAARRELRSAETLIGAELAPHDWRLDWHRGLLALGQDRVGAARRHFDEVFAAIPGEYAPKLALGYCAERLGRWQEALTFYEAVRLRNPSLGSAAFGAARARLALGGEPAWDDAVRALDAVPQHSRHRTAARTAAVRVGVEHARTAERPDEAADRLREVLARLARLFHAHGLTDEQARVRMTAEVWEAVRGALGRGAIDAAGLAGLAAGADARLGLPSDEPGLRRELSRLYVTLAHQAARSAVAEDGAVAETLLDRAYAVRPLAFRHHRDSPWLGKRATAWLRTIAHTPSQTSQTSQTSHASQTSQTSQRPPQGFPEPEEPQESQRSQGPQGPQGPQGPQGENVRTARE
;
A
#
# COMPACT_ATOMS: atom_id res chain seq x y z
N MET A 1 41.09 -13.78 -68.65
CA MET A 1 41.87 -14.71 -69.49
C MET A 1 42.98 -15.27 -68.62
N LYS A 2 42.96 -16.57 -68.29
CA LYS A 2 43.80 -17.23 -67.25
C LYS A 2 43.56 -16.69 -65.81
N GLY A 3 43.58 -17.48 -64.73
CA GLY A 3 43.72 -18.94 -64.62
C GLY A 3 45.07 -19.38 -64.07
N ALA A 4 45.14 -19.54 -62.74
CA ALA A 4 46.22 -20.21 -62.00
C ALA A 4 45.65 -20.69 -60.66
N GLU A 5 46.06 -21.88 -60.20
CA GLU A 5 45.55 -22.53 -58.98
C GLU A 5 46.48 -22.27 -57.77
N GLY A 6 45.95 -22.44 -56.57
CA GLY A 6 46.65 -22.11 -55.31
C GLY A 6 46.14 -22.89 -54.10
N ASN A 7 46.30 -24.21 -54.13
CA ASN A 7 46.17 -25.08 -52.95
C ASN A 7 47.29 -24.73 -51.94
N GLY A 8 47.15 -24.76 -50.61
CA GLY A 8 46.02 -25.08 -49.73
C GLY A 8 46.61 -25.28 -48.31
N GLY A 9 45.93 -24.80 -47.25
CA GLY A 9 46.55 -24.85 -45.91
C GLY A 9 45.95 -23.89 -44.88
N THR A 10 44.67 -24.04 -44.57
CA THR A 10 44.04 -23.42 -43.39
C THR A 10 43.82 -24.49 -42.32
N GLY A 11 44.40 -24.32 -41.13
CA GLY A 11 44.26 -25.29 -40.05
C GLY A 11 42.84 -25.29 -39.48
N GLU A 12 42.19 -26.44 -39.48
CA GLU A 12 40.89 -26.63 -38.82
C GLU A 12 41.08 -26.58 -37.29
N LEU A 13 40.47 -25.57 -36.65
CA LEU A 13 40.18 -25.61 -35.22
C LEU A 13 38.85 -26.36 -35.06
N PRO A 14 38.74 -27.37 -34.18
CA PRO A 14 37.52 -28.14 -34.04
C PRO A 14 36.42 -27.31 -33.36
N GLU A 15 35.38 -26.95 -34.10
CA GLU A 15 34.16 -26.35 -33.53
C GLU A 15 33.42 -27.40 -32.68
N SER A 16 33.66 -27.37 -31.37
CA SER A 16 32.93 -28.22 -30.40
C SER A 16 31.52 -27.67 -30.13
N SER A 17 30.67 -27.68 -31.15
CA SER A 17 29.26 -27.25 -31.12
C SER A 17 28.37 -28.27 -30.41
N ALA A 18 28.65 -28.51 -29.12
CA ALA A 18 27.88 -29.36 -28.23
C ALA A 18 26.50 -28.75 -27.91
N SER A 19 25.57 -28.89 -28.85
CA SER A 19 24.17 -28.52 -28.69
C SER A 19 23.50 -29.48 -27.71
N PHE A 20 23.43 -29.08 -26.43
CA PHE A 20 22.62 -29.78 -25.43
C PHE A 20 21.15 -29.49 -25.70
N GLY A 21 20.47 -30.46 -26.33
CA GLY A 21 19.03 -30.41 -26.56
C GLY A 21 18.21 -30.30 -25.26
N PRO A 22 16.94 -29.88 -25.35
CA PRO A 22 16.11 -29.67 -24.17
C PRO A 22 15.94 -30.97 -23.37
N LEU A 23 15.94 -30.84 -22.05
CA LEU A 23 15.57 -31.93 -21.14
C LEU A 23 14.15 -32.41 -21.47
N VAL A 24 14.06 -33.60 -22.08
CA VAL A 24 12.79 -34.31 -22.26
C VAL A 24 12.37 -34.83 -20.90
N VAL A 25 11.60 -34.01 -20.17
CA VAL A 25 10.96 -34.42 -18.92
C VAL A 25 9.82 -35.37 -19.27
N SER A 26 10.09 -36.68 -19.21
CA SER A 26 9.06 -37.69 -19.05
C SER A 26 8.11 -37.28 -17.93
N SER A 27 6.79 -37.37 -18.17
CA SER A 27 5.74 -36.81 -17.32
C SER A 27 6.04 -36.95 -15.82
N PRO A 28 6.15 -35.84 -15.05
CA PRO A 28 6.62 -35.91 -13.68
C PRO A 28 5.63 -36.75 -12.85
N ILE A 29 6.12 -37.88 -12.33
CA ILE A 29 5.41 -38.66 -11.33
C ILE A 29 5.37 -37.80 -10.06
N LEU A 30 4.26 -37.10 -9.85
CA LEU A 30 4.06 -36.26 -8.68
C LEU A 30 4.08 -37.16 -7.43
N ARG A 31 5.19 -37.09 -6.68
CA ARG A 31 5.42 -37.87 -5.45
C ARG A 31 4.22 -37.73 -4.50
N ALA A 32 3.80 -38.79 -3.82
CA ALA A 32 2.66 -38.68 -2.90
C ALA A 32 2.95 -37.67 -1.78
N ALA A 33 2.10 -36.67 -1.61
CA ALA A 33 2.23 -35.64 -0.56
C ALA A 33 0.86 -35.12 -0.13
N HIS A 34 0.79 -34.64 1.10
CA HIS A 34 -0.38 -34.02 1.72
C HIS A 34 -0.07 -32.55 2.00
N VAL A 35 -1.00 -31.67 1.65
CA VAL A 35 -0.86 -30.21 1.77
C VAL A 35 -1.94 -29.69 2.73
N VAL A 36 -1.52 -28.96 3.76
CA VAL A 36 -2.41 -28.34 4.75
C VAL A 36 -2.34 -26.83 4.61
N LEU A 37 -3.43 -26.22 4.15
CA LEU A 37 -3.52 -24.76 4.03
C LEU A 37 -3.48 -24.11 5.42
N PRO A 38 -2.78 -22.96 5.58
CA PRO A 38 -2.77 -22.24 6.84
C PRO A 38 -4.07 -21.44 6.98
N GLU A 39 -4.40 -21.02 8.20
CA GLU A 39 -5.49 -20.08 8.45
C GLU A 39 -5.29 -18.74 7.70
N GLU A 40 -6.31 -17.90 7.69
CA GLU A 40 -6.31 -16.61 6.98
C GLU A 40 -5.51 -15.54 7.73
N SER A 41 -4.18 -15.58 7.62
CA SER A 41 -3.26 -14.66 8.29
C SER A 41 -2.88 -13.42 7.46
N PRO A 42 -2.71 -12.23 8.08
CA PRO A 42 -2.12 -11.05 7.43
C PRO A 42 -0.59 -11.15 7.23
N ASP A 43 0.07 -12.19 7.73
CA ASP A 43 1.52 -12.39 7.62
C ASP A 43 1.94 -12.88 6.23
N PRO A 44 2.76 -12.11 5.48
CA PRO A 44 3.21 -12.47 4.14
C PRO A 44 4.35 -13.52 4.08
N VAL A 45 4.76 -14.17 5.19
CA VAL A 45 5.76 -15.28 5.14
C VAL A 45 5.18 -16.66 5.46
N LEU A 46 3.88 -16.77 5.70
CA LEU A 46 3.23 -18.07 5.94
C LEU A 46 2.95 -18.82 4.64
N LEU A 47 3.19 -20.13 4.71
CA LEU A 47 3.05 -21.08 3.62
C LEU A 47 2.20 -22.28 4.08
N PRO A 48 1.53 -23.01 3.16
CA PRO A 48 0.85 -24.26 3.50
C PRO A 48 1.85 -25.34 3.91
N SER A 49 1.52 -26.14 4.93
CA SER A 49 2.40 -27.22 5.36
C SER A 49 2.38 -28.35 4.33
N ILE A 50 3.55 -28.73 3.82
CA ILE A 50 3.71 -29.88 2.91
C ILE A 50 4.35 -31.04 3.67
N THR A 51 3.74 -32.22 3.58
CA THR A 51 4.26 -33.47 4.12
C THR A 51 4.30 -34.53 3.03
N LEU A 52 5.47 -35.09 2.72
CA LEU A 52 5.58 -36.22 1.80
C LEU A 52 4.95 -37.47 2.45
N LEU A 53 4.05 -38.13 1.72
CA LEU A 53 3.36 -39.35 2.16
C LEU A 53 4.19 -40.61 1.85
N ASP A 54 5.04 -40.56 0.82
CA ASP A 54 5.96 -41.65 0.49
C ASP A 54 7.42 -41.13 0.44
N ARG A 55 8.20 -41.57 1.42
CA ARG A 55 9.64 -41.26 1.57
C ARG A 55 10.55 -42.21 0.78
N THR A 56 10.01 -43.24 0.16
CA THR A 56 10.74 -44.21 -0.67
C THR A 56 10.59 -43.90 -2.17
N ALA A 57 9.42 -43.40 -2.59
CA ALA A 57 9.07 -43.07 -3.98
C ALA A 57 9.74 -41.80 -4.56
N SER A 58 10.90 -41.36 -4.02
CA SER A 58 11.76 -40.40 -4.73
C SER A 58 12.65 -41.14 -5.74
N HIS A 59 12.00 -41.73 -6.75
CA HIS A 59 12.66 -42.46 -7.83
C HIS A 59 13.15 -41.50 -8.91
N GLY A 60 14.45 -41.17 -8.87
CA GLY A 60 15.17 -40.78 -10.09
C GLY A 60 15.30 -41.99 -11.01
N GLY A 61 15.12 -41.80 -12.32
CA GLY A 61 14.91 -42.91 -13.26
C GLY A 61 16.12 -43.83 -13.50
N ASP A 62 15.80 -45.07 -13.88
CA ASP A 62 16.62 -46.10 -14.57
C ASP A 62 18.00 -46.49 -14.00
N ARG A 63 18.46 -45.89 -12.90
CA ARG A 63 19.68 -46.30 -12.17
C ARG A 63 19.41 -46.47 -10.67
N GLU A 64 19.13 -47.71 -10.27
CA GLU A 64 19.06 -48.10 -8.85
C GLU A 64 20.44 -48.31 -8.21
N GLU A 65 21.50 -48.42 -9.02
CA GLU A 65 22.84 -48.80 -8.56
C GLU A 65 23.57 -47.67 -7.81
N LEU A 66 24.00 -47.97 -6.58
CA LEU A 66 24.78 -47.03 -5.76
C LEU A 66 26.24 -46.97 -6.23
N PRO A 67 26.91 -45.79 -6.18
CA PRO A 67 28.28 -45.62 -6.65
C PRO A 67 29.33 -46.24 -5.72
N LEU A 68 28.90 -46.93 -4.66
CA LEU A 68 29.72 -47.78 -3.79
C LEU A 68 28.91 -49.04 -3.44
N PRO A 69 29.56 -50.23 -3.33
CA PRO A 69 28.87 -51.46 -2.95
C PRO A 69 28.16 -51.39 -1.59
N SER A 70 27.02 -52.05 -1.49
CA SER A 70 26.18 -52.11 -0.28
C SER A 70 26.99 -52.41 0.98
N GLY A 71 26.86 -51.56 2.00
CA GLY A 71 27.59 -51.65 3.28
C GLY A 71 28.91 -50.89 3.33
N ARG A 72 29.47 -50.43 2.20
CA ARG A 72 30.67 -49.59 2.17
C ARG A 72 30.34 -48.14 2.55
N LEU A 73 31.17 -47.55 3.43
CA LEU A 73 31.00 -46.15 3.86
C LEU A 73 31.82 -45.20 2.99
N LEU A 74 31.17 -44.20 2.39
CA LEU A 74 31.83 -43.07 1.75
C LEU A 74 32.64 -42.30 2.80
N ALA A 75 33.94 -42.10 2.50
CA ALA A 75 34.93 -41.48 3.39
C ALA A 75 34.97 -42.05 4.84
N GLY A 76 34.57 -43.32 5.03
CA GLY A 76 34.53 -43.95 6.36
C GLY A 76 33.54 -43.31 7.34
N GLN A 77 32.47 -42.68 6.83
CA GLN A 77 31.47 -41.99 7.67
C GLN A 77 30.04 -42.06 7.13
N TYR A 78 29.85 -41.98 5.81
CA TYR A 78 28.51 -41.84 5.24
C TYR A 78 28.06 -43.14 4.58
N ARG A 79 26.94 -43.70 5.06
CA ARG A 79 26.31 -44.88 4.44
C ARG A 79 25.31 -44.40 3.40
N LEU A 80 25.62 -44.57 2.11
CA LEU A 80 24.66 -44.29 1.03
C LEU A 80 23.47 -45.27 1.15
N ILE A 81 22.25 -44.75 0.96
CA ILE A 81 21.00 -45.51 1.11
C ILE A 81 20.29 -45.66 -0.24
N ARG A 82 20.09 -44.56 -0.97
CA ARG A 82 19.39 -44.52 -2.26
C ARG A 82 19.69 -43.22 -3.02
N PRO A 83 19.52 -43.17 -4.35
CA PRO A 83 19.48 -41.89 -5.07
C PRO A 83 18.32 -41.00 -4.58
N LEU A 84 18.52 -39.69 -4.75
CA LEU A 84 17.53 -38.62 -4.59
C LEU A 84 17.28 -37.87 -5.91
N GLY A 85 18.30 -37.77 -6.77
CA GLY A 85 18.19 -37.15 -8.10
C GLY A 85 19.51 -37.04 -8.85
N TYR A 86 19.44 -36.66 -10.12
CA TYR A 86 20.57 -36.42 -11.01
C TYR A 86 20.39 -35.07 -11.71
N GLY A 87 21.49 -34.36 -11.97
CA GLY A 87 21.49 -33.12 -12.76
C GLY A 87 22.88 -32.77 -13.27
N GLY A 88 22.98 -31.75 -14.12
CA GLY A 88 24.22 -31.37 -14.83
C GLY A 88 25.43 -30.93 -13.97
N MET A 89 25.37 -31.05 -12.65
CA MET A 89 26.48 -30.83 -11.72
C MET A 89 26.86 -32.08 -10.90
N GLY A 90 26.08 -33.16 -10.97
CA GLY A 90 26.32 -34.34 -10.15
C GLY A 90 25.09 -35.18 -9.84
N GLU A 91 25.35 -36.30 -9.17
CA GLU A 91 24.35 -37.22 -8.62
C GLU A 91 24.15 -36.93 -7.12
N VAL A 92 22.90 -36.97 -6.65
CA VAL A 92 22.54 -36.69 -5.25
C VAL A 92 21.95 -37.96 -4.62
N TYR A 93 22.48 -38.34 -3.47
CA TYR A 93 22.09 -39.55 -2.72
C TYR A 93 21.64 -39.21 -1.30
N LEU A 94 20.66 -39.94 -0.78
CA LEU A 94 20.36 -39.99 0.65
C LEU A 94 21.40 -40.86 1.33
N ALA A 95 21.96 -40.38 2.44
CA ALA A 95 22.94 -41.11 3.24
C ALA A 95 22.70 -40.92 4.75
N LEU A 96 23.22 -41.84 5.55
CA LEU A 96 23.26 -41.73 7.02
C LEU A 96 24.69 -41.40 7.47
N ASP A 97 24.87 -40.35 8.27
CA ASP A 97 26.14 -40.04 8.94
C ASP A 97 26.31 -40.94 10.17
N THR A 98 27.12 -42.00 10.04
CA THR A 98 27.29 -42.99 11.11
C THR A 98 28.11 -42.47 12.30
N LYS A 99 28.61 -41.23 12.27
CA LYS A 99 29.28 -40.57 13.41
C LYS A 99 28.39 -39.55 14.11
N VAL A 100 27.23 -39.22 13.55
CA VAL A 100 26.26 -38.25 14.10
C VAL A 100 24.89 -38.94 14.21
N ASP A 101 24.82 -39.97 15.05
CA ASP A 101 23.60 -40.73 15.38
C ASP A 101 22.78 -41.23 14.16
N ASN A 102 23.49 -41.65 13.10
CA ASN A 102 22.90 -42.06 11.80
C ASN A 102 22.01 -40.99 11.15
N ARG A 103 22.26 -39.70 11.42
CA ARG A 103 21.53 -38.57 10.85
C ARG A 103 21.44 -38.65 9.32
N GLU A 104 20.25 -38.42 8.79
CA GLU A 104 20.01 -38.26 7.36
C GLU A 104 20.69 -37.00 6.81
N VAL A 105 21.50 -37.19 5.77
CA VAL A 105 22.20 -36.16 5.01
C VAL A 105 22.04 -36.41 3.51
N ALA A 106 22.03 -35.33 2.72
CA ALA A 106 22.10 -35.44 1.27
C ALA A 106 23.55 -35.32 0.82
N ILE A 107 24.01 -36.21 -0.06
CA ILE A 107 25.38 -36.20 -0.59
C ILE A 107 25.34 -35.96 -2.10
N LYS A 108 25.89 -34.82 -2.53
CA LYS A 108 26.03 -34.45 -3.95
C LYS A 108 27.45 -34.77 -4.40
N ILE A 109 27.60 -35.80 -5.25
CA ILE A 109 28.87 -36.23 -5.84
C ILE A 109 29.08 -35.43 -7.13
N LEU A 110 30.22 -34.75 -7.25
CA LEU A 110 30.49 -33.80 -8.33
C LEU A 110 31.11 -34.49 -9.55
N HIS A 111 30.63 -34.19 -10.75
CA HIS A 111 31.16 -34.81 -11.97
C HIS A 111 32.64 -34.44 -12.23
N PRO A 112 33.46 -35.34 -12.80
CA PRO A 112 34.91 -35.13 -12.95
C PRO A 112 35.33 -33.85 -13.67
N GLN A 113 34.53 -33.34 -14.62
CA GLN A 113 34.81 -32.07 -15.31
C GLN A 113 34.72 -30.85 -14.37
N GLN A 114 33.93 -30.93 -13.29
CA GLN A 114 33.84 -29.89 -12.25
C GLN A 114 34.86 -30.11 -11.11
N ALA A 115 35.39 -31.34 -10.97
CA ALA A 115 36.53 -31.63 -10.10
C ALA A 115 37.86 -31.18 -10.75
N ALA A 116 38.03 -31.35 -12.07
CA ALA A 116 39.23 -30.94 -12.82
C ALA A 116 39.46 -29.41 -12.84
N ALA A 117 38.42 -28.61 -12.60
CA ALA A 117 38.51 -27.16 -12.45
C ALA A 117 39.04 -26.70 -11.06
N SER A 118 39.32 -27.63 -10.13
CA SER A 118 39.63 -27.35 -8.71
C SER A 118 41.07 -26.87 -8.47
N SER A 119 41.50 -25.84 -9.20
CA SER A 119 42.64 -24.99 -8.80
C SER A 119 42.38 -24.38 -7.42
N GLY A 120 43.43 -24.17 -6.62
CA GLY A 120 43.33 -23.92 -5.17
C GLY A 120 42.37 -22.79 -4.71
N ALA A 121 42.15 -21.77 -5.54
CA ALA A 121 41.18 -20.71 -5.25
C ALA A 121 39.73 -21.24 -5.15
N LEU A 122 39.33 -22.16 -6.04
CA LEU A 122 37.96 -22.72 -6.07
C LEU A 122 37.69 -23.60 -4.84
N ALA A 123 38.72 -24.27 -4.32
CA ALA A 123 38.64 -25.04 -3.08
C ALA A 123 38.47 -24.14 -1.83
N GLN A 124 38.96 -22.90 -1.88
CA GLN A 124 38.74 -21.91 -0.82
C GLN A 124 37.32 -21.32 -0.88
N GLU A 125 36.81 -21.01 -2.08
CA GLU A 125 35.42 -20.55 -2.27
C GLU A 125 34.40 -21.63 -1.88
N ARG A 126 34.65 -22.92 -2.20
CA ARG A 126 33.83 -24.06 -1.72
C ARG A 126 33.82 -24.21 -0.20
N ARG A 127 34.92 -23.92 0.52
CA ARG A 127 34.93 -23.91 2.00
C ARG A 127 34.07 -22.79 2.57
N ALA A 128 34.04 -21.62 1.94
CA ALA A 128 33.21 -20.48 2.32
C ALA A 128 31.69 -20.68 2.09
N LEU A 129 31.27 -21.90 1.72
CA LEU A 129 29.88 -22.39 1.75
C LEU A 129 29.55 -23.17 3.04
N VAL A 130 30.54 -23.65 3.80
CA VAL A 130 30.33 -24.29 5.13
C VAL A 130 30.01 -23.24 6.19
N ASP A 131 30.62 -22.06 6.09
CA ASP A 131 30.36 -20.91 6.96
C ASP A 131 29.03 -20.19 6.62
N LEU A 132 28.37 -20.54 5.51
CA LEU A 132 27.11 -19.95 5.07
C LEU A 132 25.94 -20.51 5.89
N SER A 133 25.43 -19.71 6.83
CA SER A 133 24.40 -20.12 7.79
C SER A 133 23.18 -19.19 7.76
N HIS A 134 22.19 -19.52 6.93
CA HIS A 134 20.89 -18.84 6.86
C HIS A 134 19.72 -19.83 6.99
N GLY A 135 18.60 -19.41 7.58
CA GLY A 135 17.44 -20.28 7.83
C GLY A 135 16.87 -20.93 6.56
N ASP A 136 16.73 -20.14 5.48
CA ASP A 136 16.16 -20.58 4.21
C ASP A 136 17.20 -21.02 3.15
N ILE A 137 18.47 -21.19 3.53
CA ILE A 137 19.50 -21.80 2.67
C ILE A 137 19.80 -23.21 3.18
N ILE A 138 20.09 -24.15 2.28
CA ILE A 138 20.57 -25.49 2.67
C ILE A 138 21.90 -25.37 3.42
N ARG A 139 22.01 -26.05 4.57
CA ARG A 139 23.27 -26.06 5.30
C ARG A 139 24.24 -27.06 4.68
N VAL A 140 25.44 -26.60 4.31
CA VAL A 140 26.58 -27.47 4.02
C VAL A 140 27.17 -27.93 5.35
N PHE A 141 27.32 -29.25 5.55
CA PHE A 141 27.98 -29.81 6.72
C PHE A 141 29.47 -30.06 6.48
N ASN A 142 29.85 -30.52 5.29
CA ASN A 142 31.23 -30.87 4.97
C ASN A 142 31.49 -30.88 3.46
N TYR A 143 32.77 -30.81 3.09
CA TYR A 143 33.28 -31.06 1.73
C TYR A 143 34.36 -32.15 1.81
N GLY A 144 34.26 -33.17 0.96
CA GLY A 144 35.15 -34.31 0.98
C GLY A 144 35.61 -34.75 -0.41
N HIS A 145 36.59 -35.65 -0.42
CA HIS A 145 37.08 -36.35 -1.60
C HIS A 145 37.18 -37.84 -1.29
N HIS A 146 36.83 -38.70 -2.24
CA HIS A 146 36.94 -40.15 -2.11
C HIS A 146 37.52 -40.77 -3.39
N PRO A 147 38.56 -41.63 -3.31
CA PRO A 147 39.31 -42.08 -4.50
C PRO A 147 38.49 -42.71 -5.63
N GLU A 148 37.34 -43.32 -5.32
CA GLU A 148 36.52 -44.05 -6.29
C GLU A 148 35.30 -43.25 -6.81
N VAL A 149 34.92 -42.13 -6.16
CA VAL A 149 33.76 -41.31 -6.59
C VAL A 149 34.07 -39.83 -6.78
N GLY A 150 35.29 -39.38 -6.47
CA GLY A 150 35.72 -38.00 -6.63
C GLY A 150 35.32 -37.06 -5.48
N ASP A 151 35.11 -35.80 -5.81
CA ASP A 151 34.71 -34.75 -4.87
C ASP A 151 33.23 -34.85 -4.51
N PHE A 152 32.87 -34.62 -3.24
CA PHE A 152 31.48 -34.64 -2.78
C PHE A 152 31.19 -33.57 -1.72
N LEU A 153 29.95 -33.07 -1.74
CA LEU A 153 29.38 -32.17 -0.74
C LEU A 153 28.44 -32.97 0.17
N VAL A 154 28.52 -32.71 1.48
CA VAL A 154 27.61 -33.25 2.50
C VAL A 154 26.67 -32.13 2.94
N LEU A 155 25.37 -32.31 2.75
CA LEU A 155 24.35 -31.28 2.84
C LEU A 155 23.23 -31.70 3.82
N GLN A 156 22.48 -30.74 4.32
CA GLN A 156 21.20 -30.98 4.97
C GLN A 156 20.27 -31.78 4.03
N TYR A 157 19.72 -32.91 4.50
CA TYR A 157 18.56 -33.53 3.86
C TYR A 157 17.30 -32.66 4.10
N VAL A 158 16.45 -32.56 3.07
CA VAL A 158 15.26 -31.69 3.02
C VAL A 158 14.10 -32.53 2.50
N ASP A 159 13.09 -32.81 3.34
CA ASP A 159 12.03 -33.79 3.07
C ASP A 159 10.81 -33.15 2.37
N GLY A 160 11.09 -32.40 1.30
CA GLY A 160 10.14 -31.48 0.67
C GLY A 160 9.89 -31.71 -0.83
N LEU A 161 9.10 -30.80 -1.41
CA LEU A 161 8.87 -30.68 -2.86
C LEU A 161 9.66 -29.50 -3.43
N THR A 162 10.13 -29.57 -4.68
CA THR A 162 10.65 -28.38 -5.38
C THR A 162 9.51 -27.42 -5.73
N LEU A 163 9.82 -26.14 -5.97
CA LEU A 163 8.79 -25.19 -6.45
C LEU A 163 8.31 -25.54 -7.87
N GLU A 164 9.07 -26.31 -8.66
CA GLU A 164 8.60 -26.85 -9.94
C GLU A 164 7.57 -27.98 -9.74
N GLU A 165 7.74 -28.85 -8.74
CA GLU A 165 6.72 -29.85 -8.34
C GLU A 165 5.47 -29.17 -7.78
N VAL A 166 5.62 -28.12 -6.95
CA VAL A 166 4.50 -27.31 -6.47
C VAL A 166 3.75 -26.68 -7.65
N ARG A 167 4.46 -26.05 -8.60
CA ARG A 167 3.88 -25.48 -9.82
C ARG A 167 3.11 -26.53 -10.63
N ALA A 168 3.67 -27.73 -10.78
CA ALA A 168 3.03 -28.83 -11.51
C ALA A 168 1.74 -29.31 -10.83
N ARG A 169 1.72 -29.42 -9.49
CA ARG A 169 0.49 -29.72 -8.72
C ARG A 169 -0.58 -28.67 -8.93
N VAL A 170 -0.24 -27.39 -8.75
CA VAL A 170 -1.20 -26.27 -8.82
C VAL A 170 -1.88 -26.22 -10.19
N GLN A 171 -1.19 -26.62 -11.26
CA GLN A 171 -1.76 -26.71 -12.61
C GLN A 171 -2.74 -27.89 -12.80
N VAL A 172 -2.65 -28.95 -11.98
CA VAL A 172 -3.54 -30.12 -12.01
C VAL A 172 -4.69 -29.95 -10.99
N ASN A 173 -4.40 -29.39 -9.82
CA ASN A 173 -5.32 -29.18 -8.70
C ASN A 173 -5.03 -27.83 -8.01
N PRO A 174 -5.63 -26.71 -8.48
CA PRO A 174 -5.43 -25.40 -7.87
C PRO A 174 -5.87 -25.32 -6.40
N ASP A 175 -6.88 -26.09 -6.02
CA ASP A 175 -7.48 -26.05 -4.68
C ASP A 175 -6.61 -26.71 -3.60
N GLU A 176 -5.71 -27.63 -3.98
CA GLU A 176 -4.64 -28.18 -3.10
C GLU A 176 -3.78 -27.06 -2.49
N PHE A 177 -3.63 -25.95 -3.22
CA PHE A 177 -2.90 -24.75 -2.78
C PHE A 177 -3.83 -23.54 -2.59
N GLY A 178 -5.11 -23.79 -2.31
CA GLY A 178 -6.09 -22.78 -1.90
C GLY A 178 -6.64 -21.90 -3.02
N GLY A 179 -6.50 -22.31 -4.29
CA GLY A 179 -7.12 -21.68 -5.45
C GLY A 179 -6.81 -20.19 -5.56
N GLY A 180 -7.79 -19.34 -5.26
CA GLY A 180 -7.63 -17.87 -5.22
C GLY A 180 -6.56 -17.36 -4.24
N ARG A 181 -6.15 -18.16 -3.25
CA ARG A 181 -5.04 -17.85 -2.33
C ARG A 181 -3.66 -18.09 -2.93
N PHE A 182 -3.53 -18.84 -4.03
CA PHE A 182 -2.21 -19.28 -4.50
C PHE A 182 -1.23 -18.13 -4.77
N HIS A 183 -1.69 -17.02 -5.34
CA HIS A 183 -0.85 -15.83 -5.58
C HIS A 183 -0.32 -15.17 -4.30
N GLU A 184 -1.01 -15.31 -3.16
CA GLU A 184 -0.49 -14.88 -1.86
C GLU A 184 0.68 -15.78 -1.41
N PHE A 185 0.61 -17.09 -1.67
CA PHE A 185 1.72 -18.02 -1.42
C PHE A 185 2.90 -17.82 -2.38
N VAL A 186 2.67 -17.48 -3.66
CA VAL A 186 3.74 -17.07 -4.59
C VAL A 186 4.54 -15.89 -4.03
N LEU A 187 3.83 -14.87 -3.52
CA LEU A 187 4.47 -13.72 -2.88
C LEU A 187 5.22 -14.12 -1.61
N ALA A 188 4.67 -15.04 -0.79
CA ALA A 188 5.34 -15.53 0.40
C ALA A 188 6.64 -16.30 0.11
N TYR A 189 6.66 -17.18 -0.90
CA TYR A 189 7.91 -17.79 -1.37
C TYR A 189 8.92 -16.71 -1.78
N GLY A 190 8.47 -15.69 -2.52
CA GLY A 190 9.32 -14.56 -2.95
C GLY A 190 9.94 -13.80 -1.78
N VAL A 191 9.14 -13.42 -0.78
CA VAL A 191 9.62 -12.71 0.43
C VAL A 191 10.66 -13.54 1.19
N ARG A 192 10.44 -14.86 1.34
CA ARG A 192 11.40 -15.74 2.04
C ARG A 192 12.70 -15.93 1.27
N ILE A 193 12.64 -16.08 -0.06
CA ILE A 193 13.83 -16.16 -0.91
C ILE A 193 14.62 -14.83 -0.86
N LEU A 194 13.95 -13.68 -0.80
CA LEU A 194 14.60 -12.37 -0.68
C LEU A 194 15.34 -12.17 0.64
N ALA A 195 14.88 -12.75 1.75
CA ALA A 195 15.66 -12.75 3.00
C ALA A 195 17.01 -13.48 2.83
N ALA A 196 16.99 -14.66 2.18
CA ALA A 196 18.20 -15.42 1.89
C ALA A 196 19.13 -14.73 0.88
N LEU A 197 18.59 -14.12 -0.19
CA LEU A 197 19.37 -13.33 -1.13
C LEU A 197 19.95 -12.07 -0.46
N GLY A 198 19.16 -11.37 0.35
CA GLY A 198 19.60 -10.20 1.11
C GLY A 198 20.76 -10.50 2.06
N HIS A 199 20.77 -11.69 2.67
CA HIS A 199 21.91 -12.18 3.46
C HIS A 199 23.17 -12.41 2.59
N LEU A 200 23.04 -13.05 1.42
CA LEU A 200 24.17 -13.24 0.49
C LEU A 200 24.72 -11.91 -0.06
N HIS A 201 23.84 -10.94 -0.31
CA HIS A 201 24.17 -9.66 -0.94
C HIS A 201 24.76 -8.61 0.04
N ALA A 202 24.76 -8.88 1.34
CA ALA A 202 25.10 -7.89 2.38
C ALA A 202 26.60 -7.55 2.47
N ASP A 203 27.49 -8.51 2.19
CA ASP A 203 28.94 -8.36 2.31
C ASP A 203 29.56 -7.44 1.23
N ARG A 204 30.84 -7.11 1.38
CA ARG A 204 31.62 -6.26 0.45
C ARG A 204 32.97 -6.94 0.13
N PRO A 205 33.16 -7.54 -1.06
CA PRO A 205 32.15 -7.77 -2.12
C PRO A 205 31.10 -8.80 -1.69
N GLY A 206 29.84 -8.56 -2.09
CA GLY A 206 28.74 -9.48 -1.81
C GLY A 206 28.83 -10.77 -2.62
N LYS A 207 28.19 -11.83 -2.14
CA LYS A 207 28.00 -13.08 -2.88
C LYS A 207 26.77 -12.97 -3.79
N VAL A 208 26.73 -13.77 -4.84
CA VAL A 208 25.55 -13.98 -5.71
C VAL A 208 25.21 -15.46 -5.74
N TYR A 209 23.93 -15.79 -5.91
CA TYR A 209 23.47 -17.18 -6.04
C TYR A 209 23.64 -17.71 -7.46
N GLY A 210 23.32 -16.90 -8.46
CA GLY A 210 23.59 -17.11 -9.89
C GLY A 210 22.69 -18.10 -10.64
N ASP A 211 22.13 -19.13 -9.99
CA ASP A 211 21.32 -20.18 -10.65
C ASP A 211 19.92 -20.34 -10.05
N LEU A 212 19.23 -19.24 -9.73
CA LEU A 212 17.92 -19.30 -9.08
C LEU A 212 16.80 -19.68 -10.09
N LYS A 213 16.10 -20.77 -9.79
CA LYS A 213 15.01 -21.37 -10.57
C LYS A 213 14.11 -22.22 -9.64
N PRO A 214 12.87 -22.56 -10.02
CA PRO A 214 11.96 -23.34 -9.17
C PRO A 214 12.51 -24.71 -8.72
N ASP A 215 13.35 -25.36 -9.53
CA ASP A 215 14.00 -26.64 -9.18
C ASP A 215 15.00 -26.51 -8.02
N ASN A 216 15.64 -25.34 -7.90
CA ASN A 216 16.69 -25.06 -6.92
C ASN A 216 16.14 -24.53 -5.58
N VAL A 217 14.82 -24.51 -5.39
CA VAL A 217 14.16 -24.15 -4.14
C VAL A 217 13.16 -25.24 -3.75
N MET A 218 13.29 -25.76 -2.53
CA MET A 218 12.36 -26.71 -1.95
C MET A 218 11.46 -26.06 -0.89
N HIS A 219 10.27 -26.63 -0.73
CA HIS A 219 9.34 -26.37 0.35
C HIS A 219 9.24 -27.64 1.22
N ASP A 220 9.64 -27.51 2.49
CA ASP A 220 9.78 -28.57 3.49
C ASP A 220 9.03 -28.14 4.76
N GLY A 221 8.01 -28.91 5.16
CA GLY A 221 7.06 -28.49 6.19
C GLY A 221 6.40 -27.17 5.80
N THR A 222 6.66 -26.11 6.57
CA THR A 222 6.20 -24.72 6.34
C THR A 222 7.33 -23.76 5.94
N ALA A 223 8.50 -24.29 5.56
CA ALA A 223 9.73 -23.52 5.34
C ALA A 223 10.30 -23.69 3.92
N THR A 224 11.00 -22.67 3.45
CA THR A 224 11.75 -22.71 2.18
C THR A 224 13.20 -23.11 2.39
N LYS A 225 13.78 -23.81 1.42
CA LYS A 225 15.21 -24.13 1.35
C LYS A 225 15.73 -23.90 -0.06
N ILE A 226 16.68 -23.00 -0.22
CA ILE A 226 17.46 -22.87 -1.46
C ILE A 226 18.55 -23.95 -1.44
N ILE A 227 18.53 -24.89 -2.39
CA ILE A 227 19.23 -26.20 -2.26
C ILE A 227 20.50 -26.39 -3.10
N ASP A 228 20.77 -25.58 -4.14
CA ASP A 228 21.98 -25.75 -4.97
C ASP A 228 22.97 -24.60 -4.84
N VAL A 229 23.60 -24.53 -3.68
CA VAL A 229 24.67 -23.56 -3.38
C VAL A 229 25.94 -23.78 -4.24
N GLY A 230 26.00 -24.77 -5.13
CA GLY A 230 27.15 -25.02 -6.01
C GLY A 230 27.46 -23.89 -6.99
N SER A 231 26.51 -22.97 -7.24
CA SER A 231 26.72 -21.76 -8.04
C SER A 231 27.06 -20.51 -7.21
N VAL A 232 26.98 -20.57 -5.88
CA VAL A 232 27.22 -19.41 -5.00
C VAL A 232 28.68 -18.97 -5.09
N ARG A 233 28.90 -17.70 -5.44
CA ARG A 233 30.22 -17.13 -5.72
C ARG A 233 30.28 -15.64 -5.41
N SER A 234 31.47 -15.07 -5.38
CA SER A 234 31.66 -13.62 -5.26
C SER A 234 31.10 -12.88 -6.48
N ALA A 235 30.45 -11.73 -6.28
CA ALA A 235 29.82 -10.97 -7.38
C ALA A 235 30.80 -10.61 -8.50
N GLY A 236 30.35 -10.73 -9.76
CA GLY A 236 31.15 -10.48 -10.96
C GLY A 236 32.06 -11.64 -11.40
N LEU A 237 32.26 -12.67 -10.58
CA LEU A 237 33.00 -13.88 -10.99
C LEU A 237 32.20 -14.72 -12.00
N PRO A 238 32.89 -15.39 -12.95
CA PRO A 238 32.27 -16.37 -13.85
C PRO A 238 31.59 -17.52 -13.09
N GLY A 239 30.56 -18.12 -13.67
CA GLY A 239 29.91 -19.30 -13.08
C GLY A 239 28.75 -19.85 -13.91
N HIS A 240 28.19 -20.98 -13.47
CA HIS A 240 26.99 -21.55 -14.11
C HIS A 240 25.76 -20.63 -13.90
N THR A 241 24.89 -20.61 -14.90
CA THR A 241 23.62 -19.87 -14.93
C THR A 241 22.67 -20.52 -15.95
N THR A 242 21.46 -20.92 -15.53
CA THR A 242 20.49 -21.65 -16.38
C THR A 242 19.80 -20.74 -17.40
N GLU A 243 19.65 -21.20 -18.64
CA GLU A 243 18.91 -20.49 -19.68
C GLU A 243 17.43 -20.30 -19.33
N GLY A 244 16.81 -19.21 -19.80
CA GLY A 244 15.44 -18.82 -19.43
C GLY A 244 15.30 -18.17 -18.05
N PHE A 245 16.24 -18.38 -17.12
CA PHE A 245 16.31 -17.68 -15.83
C PHE A 245 17.47 -16.67 -15.77
N ARG A 246 18.55 -16.90 -16.53
CA ARG A 246 19.69 -15.97 -16.68
C ARG A 246 19.21 -14.60 -17.20
N ALA A 247 19.57 -13.53 -16.50
CA ALA A 247 19.33 -12.16 -16.93
C ALA A 247 20.07 -11.80 -18.25
N PRO A 248 19.48 -11.02 -19.18
CA PRO A 248 20.12 -10.65 -20.45
C PRO A 248 21.48 -9.94 -20.29
N THR A 249 21.67 -9.23 -19.17
CA THR A 249 22.90 -8.54 -18.78
C THR A 249 24.03 -9.46 -18.31
N VAL A 250 23.81 -10.77 -18.27
CA VAL A 250 24.80 -11.80 -17.91
C VAL A 250 25.28 -12.48 -19.19
N GLY A 251 26.46 -12.08 -19.66
CA GLY A 251 27.10 -12.67 -20.84
C GLY A 251 27.49 -14.14 -20.65
N PRO A 252 28.02 -14.82 -21.68
CA PRO A 252 28.20 -16.28 -21.70
C PRO A 252 29.15 -16.84 -20.61
N ARG A 253 29.97 -16.00 -19.97
CA ARG A 253 30.80 -16.38 -18.81
C ARG A 253 30.02 -16.43 -17.48
N GLY A 254 28.74 -16.07 -17.45
CA GLY A 254 27.93 -16.12 -16.21
C GLY A 254 28.35 -15.10 -15.15
N GLN A 255 28.84 -13.93 -15.54
CA GLN A 255 29.28 -12.90 -14.60
C GLN A 255 28.06 -12.09 -14.09
N SER A 256 27.60 -12.41 -12.88
CA SER A 256 26.35 -11.89 -12.29
C SER A 256 26.60 -10.92 -11.13
N THR A 257 25.68 -9.98 -10.94
CA THR A 257 25.55 -9.15 -9.72
C THR A 257 24.26 -9.51 -8.97
N GLY A 258 24.05 -8.97 -7.76
CA GLY A 258 22.83 -9.24 -6.98
C GLY A 258 21.54 -8.90 -7.73
N GLN A 259 21.55 -7.89 -8.62
CA GLN A 259 20.40 -7.55 -9.47
C GLN A 259 20.10 -8.57 -10.57
N ASP A 260 21.02 -9.48 -10.87
CA ASP A 260 20.78 -10.62 -11.77
C ASP A 260 20.16 -11.81 -10.99
N ASP A 261 20.42 -11.94 -9.68
CA ASP A 261 19.65 -12.85 -8.82
C ASP A 261 18.19 -12.38 -8.68
N LEU A 262 17.95 -11.07 -8.56
CA LEU A 262 16.59 -10.51 -8.50
C LEU A 262 15.81 -10.72 -9.81
N PHE A 263 16.48 -10.65 -10.97
CA PHE A 263 15.89 -11.06 -12.26
C PHE A 263 15.53 -12.55 -12.24
N SER A 264 16.44 -13.40 -11.78
CA SER A 264 16.24 -14.86 -11.71
C SER A 264 15.08 -15.23 -10.76
N LEU A 265 14.90 -14.47 -9.67
CA LEU A 265 13.72 -14.56 -8.81
C LEU A 265 12.45 -14.11 -9.53
N GLY A 266 12.50 -13.01 -10.29
CA GLY A 266 11.38 -12.54 -11.12
C GLY A 266 10.87 -13.64 -12.06
N GLU A 267 11.77 -14.29 -12.80
CA GLU A 267 11.44 -15.43 -13.66
C GLU A 267 10.94 -16.66 -12.87
N THR A 268 11.53 -16.94 -11.70
CA THR A 268 11.08 -18.03 -10.80
C THR A 268 9.64 -17.82 -10.33
N LEU A 269 9.29 -16.61 -9.86
CA LEU A 269 7.94 -16.28 -9.40
C LEU A 269 6.95 -16.14 -10.55
N ARG A 270 7.38 -15.66 -11.72
CA ARG A 270 6.58 -15.64 -12.96
C ARG A 270 6.20 -17.05 -13.39
N ARG A 271 7.17 -17.97 -13.46
CA ARG A 271 6.94 -19.38 -13.79
C ARG A 271 6.05 -20.06 -12.76
N LEU A 272 6.27 -19.81 -11.46
CA LEU A 272 5.47 -20.39 -10.38
C LEU A 272 4.01 -19.91 -10.40
N SER A 273 3.76 -18.61 -10.63
CA SER A 273 2.40 -18.06 -10.75
C SER A 273 1.68 -18.39 -12.07
N GLY A 274 2.42 -18.75 -13.13
CA GLY A 274 1.85 -18.94 -14.46
C GLY A 274 1.49 -17.64 -15.18
N LEU A 275 1.93 -16.48 -14.68
CA LEU A 275 1.65 -15.18 -15.29
C LEU A 275 2.50 -14.94 -16.54
N GLY A 276 1.90 -15.17 -17.71
CA GLY A 276 2.56 -15.02 -18.99
C GLY A 276 3.53 -16.17 -19.31
N ARG A 277 3.81 -16.38 -20.59
CA ARG A 277 4.74 -17.42 -21.06
C ARG A 277 6.19 -16.94 -21.03
N CYS A 278 6.41 -15.65 -21.28
CA CYS A 278 7.70 -14.96 -21.22
C CYS A 278 7.57 -13.62 -20.45
N PRO A 279 8.67 -12.95 -20.06
CA PRO A 279 8.61 -11.61 -19.44
C PRO A 279 8.05 -10.50 -20.36
N GLY A 280 7.94 -10.76 -21.68
CA GLY A 280 7.23 -9.85 -22.60
C GLY A 280 5.72 -9.79 -22.33
N ASP A 281 5.10 -10.94 -22.06
CA ASP A 281 3.66 -11.02 -21.74
C ASP A 281 3.32 -10.22 -20.46
N LEU A 282 4.25 -10.13 -19.49
CA LEU A 282 4.08 -9.33 -18.28
C LEU A 282 3.92 -7.83 -18.56
N ALA A 283 4.57 -7.30 -19.62
CA ALA A 283 4.44 -5.91 -20.01
C ALA A 283 3.04 -5.58 -20.54
N GLU A 284 2.30 -6.59 -21.02
CA GLU A 284 0.90 -6.44 -21.46
C GLU A 284 -0.05 -6.54 -20.26
N LEU A 285 0.16 -7.54 -19.40
CA LEU A 285 -0.59 -7.73 -18.15
C LEU A 285 -0.44 -6.56 -17.16
N ALA A 286 0.67 -5.81 -17.23
CA ALA A 286 0.92 -4.63 -16.41
C ALA A 286 0.12 -3.37 -16.86
N ARG A 287 -0.51 -3.35 -18.04
CA ARG A 287 -1.17 -2.15 -18.60
C ARG A 287 -2.45 -1.81 -17.83
N LEU A 288 -2.67 -0.52 -17.56
CA LEU A 288 -3.86 -0.07 -16.81
C LEU A 288 -5.19 -0.34 -17.52
N ASP A 289 -5.21 -0.49 -18.84
CA ASP A 289 -6.44 -0.80 -19.57
C ASP A 289 -6.94 -2.25 -19.31
N MET A 290 -6.15 -3.09 -18.64
CA MET A 290 -6.55 -4.42 -18.12
C MET A 290 -7.39 -4.34 -16.81
N ILE A 291 -7.61 -3.15 -16.25
CA ILE A 291 -8.30 -2.94 -14.96
C ILE A 291 -9.85 -2.87 -15.12
N GLY A 292 -10.35 -2.89 -16.36
CA GLY A 292 -11.79 -2.88 -16.68
C GLY A 292 -12.41 -4.26 -16.89
N PRO A 293 -13.73 -4.34 -17.17
CA PRO A 293 -14.33 -5.53 -17.76
C PRO A 293 -13.61 -5.92 -19.06
N PRO A 294 -13.52 -7.22 -19.41
CA PRO A 294 -12.85 -7.66 -20.64
C PRO A 294 -13.55 -7.06 -21.88
N ALA A 295 -12.77 -6.82 -22.93
CA ALA A 295 -13.20 -6.15 -24.16
C ALA A 295 -14.11 -7.03 -25.05
N GLY A 296 -15.26 -7.44 -24.52
CA GLY A 296 -16.29 -8.25 -25.19
C GLY A 296 -17.73 -7.75 -24.99
N THR A 297 -17.97 -6.77 -24.12
CA THR A 297 -19.30 -6.14 -23.92
C THR A 297 -19.49 -4.85 -24.73
N ARG A 298 -18.70 -4.65 -25.80
CA ARG A 298 -19.04 -3.70 -26.85
C ARG A 298 -20.08 -4.34 -27.76
N GLU A 299 -21.35 -3.99 -27.56
CA GLU A 299 -22.40 -4.30 -28.52
C GLU A 299 -22.06 -3.65 -29.87
N SER A 300 -21.85 -4.47 -30.91
CA SER A 300 -21.77 -3.99 -32.28
C SER A 300 -23.17 -3.60 -32.78
N PRO A 301 -23.36 -2.40 -33.36
CA PRO A 301 -24.66 -1.99 -33.86
C PRO A 301 -24.98 -2.69 -35.20
N GLY A 302 -25.74 -3.77 -35.16
CA GLY A 302 -26.42 -4.31 -36.35
C GLY A 302 -26.55 -5.83 -36.43
N THR A 303 -27.80 -6.28 -36.54
CA THR A 303 -28.26 -7.49 -37.27
C THR A 303 -27.49 -8.81 -37.08
N ASP A 304 -28.00 -9.65 -36.18
CA ASP A 304 -28.49 -10.97 -36.58
C ASP A 304 -29.71 -11.36 -35.72
N ASP A 305 -30.65 -12.14 -36.27
CA ASP A 305 -31.99 -12.38 -35.70
C ASP A 305 -32.19 -13.84 -35.29
N THR A 306 -31.80 -14.17 -34.04
CA THR A 306 -32.05 -15.50 -33.45
C THR A 306 -32.51 -15.40 -31.99
N PRO A 307 -33.64 -16.04 -31.60
CA PRO A 307 -34.20 -15.93 -30.26
C PRO A 307 -33.44 -16.81 -29.24
N ARG A 308 -32.59 -16.19 -28.41
CA ARG A 308 -32.00 -16.85 -27.24
C ARG A 308 -33.07 -17.17 -26.20
N HIS A 309 -32.99 -18.35 -25.59
CA HIS A 309 -33.89 -18.75 -24.50
C HIS A 309 -33.70 -17.88 -23.24
N PRO A 310 -34.78 -17.54 -22.52
CA PRO A 310 -34.68 -16.81 -21.25
C PRO A 310 -34.26 -17.75 -20.11
N GLY A 311 -33.09 -17.51 -19.52
CA GLY A 311 -32.60 -18.28 -18.38
C GLY A 311 -31.27 -17.76 -17.81
N THR A 312 -31.34 -17.09 -16.66
CA THR A 312 -30.22 -16.76 -15.77
C THR A 312 -29.17 -15.73 -16.27
N LEU A 313 -29.45 -14.46 -16.00
CA LEU A 313 -28.45 -13.45 -15.59
C LEU A 313 -28.75 -13.09 -14.11
N PRO A 314 -27.75 -12.70 -13.28
CA PRO A 314 -27.12 -11.37 -13.33
C PRO A 314 -25.61 -11.46 -13.65
N MET A 315 -24.91 -10.43 -14.17
CA MET A 315 -25.05 -8.97 -13.98
C MET A 315 -24.82 -8.46 -12.55
N THR A 316 -23.83 -9.03 -11.86
CA THR A 316 -22.97 -8.25 -10.95
C THR A 316 -21.78 -7.69 -11.73
N ALA A 317 -21.28 -6.51 -11.37
CA ALA A 317 -20.07 -5.96 -11.98
C ALA A 317 -18.87 -6.89 -11.70
N PRO A 318 -17.94 -7.12 -12.67
CA PRO A 318 -16.79 -7.98 -12.44
C PRO A 318 -15.92 -7.41 -11.30
N PRO A 319 -15.49 -8.24 -10.32
CA PRO A 319 -14.83 -7.72 -9.14
C PRO A 319 -13.43 -7.11 -9.45
N PRO A 320 -12.92 -6.19 -8.60
CA PRO A 320 -11.61 -5.53 -8.78
C PRO A 320 -10.38 -6.46 -8.63
N HIS A 321 -10.55 -7.79 -8.65
CA HIS A 321 -9.47 -8.78 -8.50
C HIS A 321 -8.32 -8.61 -9.51
N GLY A 322 -8.61 -8.06 -10.69
CA GLY A 322 -7.60 -7.79 -11.72
C GLY A 322 -6.45 -6.88 -11.22
N LEU A 323 -6.71 -5.90 -10.35
CA LEU A 323 -5.67 -4.94 -9.95
C LEU A 323 -4.54 -5.60 -9.15
N GLY A 324 -4.83 -6.56 -8.27
CA GLY A 324 -3.79 -7.27 -7.53
C GLY A 324 -2.88 -8.09 -8.45
N LEU A 325 -3.42 -8.64 -9.55
CA LEU A 325 -2.65 -9.32 -10.59
C LEU A 325 -1.87 -8.34 -11.48
N VAL A 326 -2.41 -7.15 -11.77
CA VAL A 326 -1.67 -6.07 -12.46
C VAL A 326 -0.49 -5.59 -11.59
N SER A 327 -0.69 -5.42 -10.28
CA SER A 327 0.37 -5.06 -9.33
C SER A 327 1.44 -6.17 -9.23
N LEU A 328 1.04 -7.44 -9.19
CA LEU A 328 1.97 -8.58 -9.24
C LEU A 328 2.76 -8.61 -10.56
N ALA A 329 2.07 -8.49 -11.70
CA ALA A 329 2.69 -8.43 -13.02
C ALA A 329 3.69 -7.26 -13.14
N ARG A 330 3.42 -6.11 -12.51
CA ARG A 330 4.35 -4.97 -12.43
C ARG A 330 5.59 -5.27 -11.60
N VAL A 331 5.48 -5.91 -10.42
CA VAL A 331 6.67 -6.29 -9.63
C VAL A 331 7.52 -7.29 -10.40
N LEU A 332 6.90 -8.31 -11.01
CA LEU A 332 7.61 -9.28 -11.82
C LEU A 332 8.27 -8.61 -13.04
N HIS A 333 7.54 -7.77 -13.77
CA HIS A 333 8.06 -7.05 -14.94
C HIS A 333 9.23 -6.13 -14.59
N ARG A 334 9.18 -5.43 -13.45
CA ARG A 334 10.32 -4.63 -12.96
C ARG A 334 11.52 -5.50 -12.61
N ALA A 335 11.32 -6.63 -11.92
CA ALA A 335 12.40 -7.58 -11.64
C ALA A 335 13.03 -8.14 -12.93
N THR A 336 12.22 -8.44 -13.95
CA THR A 336 12.64 -9.02 -15.23
C THR A 336 12.98 -7.99 -16.32
N ARG A 337 13.31 -6.74 -15.96
CA ARG A 337 13.77 -5.74 -16.94
C ARG A 337 15.13 -6.12 -17.54
N ALA A 338 15.33 -5.77 -18.81
CA ALA A 338 16.56 -6.07 -19.54
C ALA A 338 17.77 -5.40 -18.87
N GLU A 339 17.73 -4.09 -18.67
CA GLU A 339 18.82 -3.35 -18.03
C GLU A 339 18.79 -3.44 -16.50
N ARG A 340 19.98 -3.47 -15.88
CA ARG A 340 20.11 -3.55 -14.42
C ARG A 340 19.54 -2.32 -13.71
N ALA A 341 19.68 -1.13 -14.29
CA ALA A 341 19.25 0.13 -13.68
C ALA A 341 17.72 0.27 -13.55
N GLU A 342 16.94 -0.44 -14.38
CA GLU A 342 15.48 -0.43 -14.31
C GLU A 342 14.89 -1.39 -13.26
N ARG A 343 15.68 -2.38 -12.80
CA ARG A 343 15.26 -3.38 -11.81
C ARG A 343 15.19 -2.79 -10.41
N PHE A 344 14.83 -3.63 -9.44
CA PHE A 344 15.11 -3.35 -8.04
C PHE A 344 16.63 -3.27 -7.79
N ALA A 345 17.06 -2.31 -6.98
CA ALA A 345 18.46 -2.10 -6.61
C ALA A 345 18.92 -3.09 -5.52
N THR A 346 18.00 -3.53 -4.65
CA THR A 346 18.29 -4.45 -3.53
C THR A 346 17.18 -5.47 -3.33
N ALA A 347 17.52 -6.60 -2.69
CA ALA A 347 16.53 -7.61 -2.28
C ALA A 347 15.44 -7.00 -1.37
N ARG A 348 15.81 -6.12 -0.45
CA ARG A 348 14.89 -5.40 0.45
C ARG A 348 13.88 -4.54 -0.31
N GLU A 349 14.30 -3.80 -1.33
CA GLU A 349 13.39 -2.97 -2.14
C GLU A 349 12.32 -3.82 -2.83
N MET A 350 12.72 -4.96 -3.41
CA MET A 350 11.79 -5.92 -4.00
C MET A 350 10.87 -6.53 -2.94
N GLU A 351 11.38 -6.81 -1.74
CA GLU A 351 10.62 -7.41 -0.64
C GLU A 351 9.51 -6.48 -0.14
N GLU A 352 9.83 -5.19 0.06
CA GLU A 352 8.86 -4.16 0.45
C GLU A 352 7.72 -4.04 -0.60
N GLN A 353 8.02 -4.22 -1.89
CA GLN A 353 6.99 -4.26 -2.93
C GLN A 353 6.18 -5.57 -2.93
N LEU A 354 6.79 -6.75 -2.81
CA LEU A 354 6.06 -8.03 -2.73
C LEU A 354 5.10 -8.05 -1.53
N ARG A 355 5.56 -7.61 -0.35
CA ARG A 355 4.72 -7.43 0.85
C ARG A 355 3.57 -6.45 0.61
N GLY A 356 3.82 -5.37 -0.14
CA GLY A 356 2.81 -4.40 -0.55
C GLY A 356 1.72 -4.99 -1.44
N VAL A 357 2.09 -5.83 -2.43
CA VAL A 357 1.14 -6.53 -3.31
C VAL A 357 0.38 -7.64 -2.59
N PHE A 358 1.02 -8.35 -1.65
CA PHE A 358 0.36 -9.38 -0.83
C PHE A 358 -0.82 -8.79 -0.06
N ARG A 359 -0.60 -7.64 0.60
CA ARG A 359 -1.66 -6.90 1.31
C ARG A 359 -2.82 -6.52 0.39
N GLU A 360 -2.52 -6.15 -0.85
CA GLU A 360 -3.52 -5.74 -1.84
C GLU A 360 -4.37 -6.92 -2.31
N LEU A 361 -3.74 -8.02 -2.76
CA LEU A 361 -4.43 -9.26 -3.14
C LEU A 361 -5.32 -9.77 -2.00
N ARG A 362 -4.76 -9.87 -0.79
CA ARG A 362 -5.48 -10.32 0.41
C ARG A 362 -6.67 -9.43 0.75
N SER A 363 -6.48 -8.10 0.75
CA SER A 363 -7.57 -7.16 1.07
C SER A 363 -8.66 -7.15 -0.01
N LEU A 364 -8.30 -7.30 -1.30
CA LEU A 364 -9.24 -7.40 -2.42
C LEU A 364 -10.01 -8.74 -2.46
N ARG A 365 -9.40 -9.83 -1.97
CA ARG A 365 -10.02 -11.16 -1.91
C ARG A 365 -10.92 -11.34 -0.69
N THR A 366 -10.47 -10.88 0.48
CA THR A 366 -11.17 -11.12 1.77
C THR A 366 -12.11 -9.99 2.17
N GLY A 367 -11.91 -8.77 1.65
CA GLY A 367 -12.57 -7.55 2.13
C GLY A 367 -12.08 -7.07 3.51
N VAL A 368 -11.07 -7.72 4.10
CA VAL A 368 -10.54 -7.44 5.44
C VAL A 368 -9.28 -6.57 5.35
N GLU A 369 -9.14 -5.60 6.26
CA GLU A 369 -7.97 -4.73 6.33
C GLU A 369 -6.69 -5.52 6.57
N THR A 370 -5.73 -5.41 5.64
CA THR A 370 -4.36 -5.91 5.82
C THR A 370 -3.38 -4.73 5.76
N PHE A 371 -3.34 -3.94 6.84
CA PHE A 371 -2.58 -2.69 6.88
C PHE A 371 -1.13 -2.86 7.37
N GLU A 372 -0.19 -2.28 6.62
CA GLU A 372 1.12 -1.86 7.10
C GLU A 372 1.37 -0.41 6.65
N PRO A 373 1.97 0.47 7.49
CA PRO A 373 2.41 1.80 7.09
C PRO A 373 3.35 1.76 5.88
N SER A 374 3.34 2.80 5.05
CA SER A 374 4.25 2.89 3.92
C SER A 374 5.68 3.25 4.37
N PRO A 375 6.71 2.50 3.95
CA PRO A 375 8.11 2.87 4.12
C PRO A 375 8.53 4.02 3.18
N LEU A 376 7.76 4.31 2.12
CA LEU A 376 8.08 5.32 1.10
C LEU A 376 7.27 6.62 1.23
N PHE A 377 6.12 6.63 1.92
CA PHE A 377 5.23 7.78 2.03
C PHE A 377 4.76 8.08 3.46
N PHE A 378 4.62 9.37 3.78
CA PHE A 378 3.80 9.86 4.87
C PHE A 378 2.33 9.91 4.46
N GLN A 379 1.43 9.50 5.36
CA GLN A 379 -0.02 9.60 5.15
C GLN A 379 -0.48 11.06 5.21
N SER A 380 -1.05 11.57 4.11
CA SER A 380 -1.57 12.95 4.05
C SER A 380 -2.60 13.23 5.15
N PRO A 381 -2.51 14.36 5.88
CA PRO A 381 -3.46 14.73 6.91
C PRO A 381 -4.83 15.15 6.35
N TYR A 382 -4.94 15.38 5.05
CA TYR A 382 -6.13 15.95 4.41
C TYR A 382 -6.99 14.89 3.71
N ALA A 383 -8.30 15.10 3.73
CA ALA A 383 -9.23 14.35 2.89
C ALA A 383 -9.24 14.90 1.45
N LEU A 384 -9.39 14.00 0.47
CA LEU A 384 -9.73 14.32 -0.92
C LEU A 384 -11.26 14.27 -1.11
N ASP A 385 -11.99 14.93 -0.23
CA ASP A 385 -13.46 14.84 -0.13
C ASP A 385 -14.23 15.82 -1.04
N ALA A 386 -13.56 16.82 -1.62
CA ALA A 386 -14.20 17.95 -2.33
C ALA A 386 -15.21 18.72 -1.45
N ALA A 387 -14.92 18.84 -0.15
CA ALA A 387 -15.83 19.36 0.87
C ALA A 387 -17.17 18.60 0.98
N LEU A 388 -17.31 17.38 0.43
CA LEU A 388 -18.46 16.50 0.66
C LEU A 388 -18.59 16.09 2.14
N GLY A 389 -17.47 15.98 2.86
CA GLY A 389 -17.43 15.69 4.29
C GLY A 389 -17.59 16.90 5.20
N SER A 390 -17.62 18.11 4.65
CA SER A 390 -18.07 19.31 5.36
C SER A 390 -19.60 19.41 5.36
N ALA A 391 -20.17 20.24 6.23
CA ALA A 391 -21.54 20.72 6.02
C ALA A 391 -21.59 21.60 4.75
N PRO A 392 -22.74 21.71 4.04
CA PRO A 392 -22.84 22.53 2.84
C PRO A 392 -22.38 23.98 3.09
N PRO A 393 -21.76 24.66 2.10
CA PRO A 393 -21.42 26.08 2.21
C PRO A 393 -22.69 26.95 2.16
N VAL A 394 -22.66 28.15 2.76
CA VAL A 394 -23.84 29.06 2.79
C VAL A 394 -24.36 29.45 1.41
N THR A 395 -23.48 29.44 0.39
CA THR A 395 -23.82 29.65 -1.03
C THR A 395 -24.78 28.59 -1.60
N ARG A 396 -24.86 27.39 -1.00
CA ARG A 396 -25.78 26.30 -1.41
C ARG A 396 -27.23 26.77 -1.53
N TRP A 397 -27.65 27.66 -0.64
CA TRP A 397 -29.03 28.16 -0.56
C TRP A 397 -29.30 29.38 -1.45
N ALA A 398 -28.25 30.05 -1.93
CA ALA A 398 -28.37 31.07 -2.97
C ALA A 398 -28.50 30.43 -4.37
N ALA A 399 -27.83 29.30 -4.60
CA ALA A 399 -27.91 28.51 -5.83
C ALA A 399 -28.49 27.09 -5.55
N PRO A 400 -29.80 26.97 -5.27
CA PRO A 400 -30.44 25.68 -4.95
C PRO A 400 -30.41 24.69 -6.13
N ASP A 401 -30.43 25.20 -7.36
CA ASP A 401 -30.45 24.42 -8.60
C ASP A 401 -29.04 24.03 -9.09
N ALA A 402 -27.99 24.38 -8.32
CA ALA A 402 -26.64 23.89 -8.58
C ALA A 402 -26.61 22.35 -8.39
N PRO A 403 -25.96 21.59 -9.30
CA PRO A 403 -25.94 20.13 -9.24
C PRO A 403 -25.27 19.64 -7.95
N ALA A 404 -25.70 18.46 -7.49
CA ALA A 404 -25.23 17.87 -6.24
C ALA A 404 -23.68 17.75 -6.23
N PRO A 405 -23.01 18.13 -5.11
CA PRO A 405 -21.55 18.25 -5.05
C PRO A 405 -20.84 16.91 -4.88
N TYR A 406 -21.02 16.03 -5.87
CA TYR A 406 -20.22 14.82 -6.11
C TYR A 406 -19.09 15.07 -7.13
N ALA A 407 -18.83 16.33 -7.47
CA ALA A 407 -17.69 16.72 -8.27
C ALA A 407 -16.37 16.32 -7.58
N PRO A 408 -15.39 15.78 -8.32
CA PRO A 408 -14.05 15.53 -7.79
C PRO A 408 -13.34 16.84 -7.38
N PRO A 409 -12.44 16.80 -6.38
CA PRO A 409 -11.70 17.99 -5.93
C PRO A 409 -10.86 18.61 -7.05
N SER A 410 -10.40 19.84 -6.88
CA SER A 410 -9.63 20.53 -7.94
C SER A 410 -8.20 19.97 -8.08
N PRO A 411 -7.57 19.92 -9.27
CA PRO A 411 -6.25 19.30 -9.40
C PRO A 411 -5.14 20.01 -8.62
N ALA A 412 -5.21 21.34 -8.46
CA ALA A 412 -4.30 22.09 -7.59
C ALA A 412 -4.49 21.74 -6.09
N GLU A 413 -5.74 21.55 -5.65
CA GLU A 413 -6.05 21.06 -4.30
C GLU A 413 -5.52 19.63 -4.08
N VAL A 414 -5.65 18.74 -5.06
CA VAL A 414 -5.10 17.38 -4.93
C VAL A 414 -3.57 17.37 -4.99
N ALA A 415 -2.94 18.22 -5.82
CA ALA A 415 -1.48 18.36 -5.87
C ALA A 415 -0.87 18.78 -4.52
N SER A 416 -1.62 19.52 -3.69
CA SER A 416 -1.21 19.91 -2.33
C SER A 416 -1.60 18.92 -1.22
N ARG A 417 -2.37 17.87 -1.53
CA ARG A 417 -2.98 16.96 -0.54
C ARG A 417 -2.73 15.47 -0.77
N LEU A 418 -2.06 15.05 -1.84
CA LEU A 418 -1.62 13.67 -2.00
C LEU A 418 -0.55 13.26 -0.94
N PRO A 419 -0.31 11.95 -0.72
CA PRO A 419 0.74 11.48 0.19
C PRO A 419 2.12 12.08 -0.14
N VAL A 420 2.94 12.31 0.88
CA VAL A 420 4.25 12.96 0.72
C VAL A 420 5.35 11.91 0.75
N PRO A 421 6.24 11.83 -0.26
CA PRO A 421 7.42 10.95 -0.22
C PRO A 421 8.26 11.20 1.03
N ARG A 422 8.74 10.13 1.66
CA ARG A 422 9.71 10.20 2.76
C ARG A 422 11.10 10.54 2.21
N PRO A 423 11.88 11.39 2.90
CA PRO A 423 13.25 11.68 2.51
C PRO A 423 14.12 10.43 2.49
N ASP A 424 14.97 10.31 1.48
CA ASP A 424 16.02 9.29 1.40
C ASP A 424 16.78 9.13 2.73
N PRO A 425 16.95 7.91 3.28
CA PRO A 425 17.85 7.65 4.41
C PRO A 425 19.32 8.02 4.14
N GLN A 426 19.70 8.23 2.87
CA GLN A 426 21.06 8.64 2.47
C GLN A 426 21.19 10.13 2.13
N ASP A 427 20.11 10.93 2.17
CA ASP A 427 20.19 12.38 1.97
C ASP A 427 20.84 13.07 3.20
N LEU A 428 21.70 14.05 2.95
CA LEU A 428 22.47 14.73 3.99
C LEU A 428 21.65 15.57 4.97
N HIS A 429 20.36 15.81 4.69
CA HIS A 429 19.39 16.45 5.60
C HIS A 429 18.29 15.49 6.08
N HIS A 430 18.47 14.17 5.97
CA HIS A 430 17.42 13.19 6.31
C HIS A 430 16.84 13.39 7.72
N ALA A 431 17.70 13.68 8.71
CA ALA A 431 17.33 13.82 10.11
C ALA A 431 16.48 15.08 10.38
N GLU A 432 16.76 16.17 9.67
CA GLU A 432 16.04 17.44 9.75
C GLU A 432 14.71 17.34 9.00
N LEU A 433 14.74 16.84 7.75
CA LEU A 433 13.57 16.69 6.89
C LEU A 433 12.52 15.75 7.51
N SER A 434 12.95 14.67 8.17
CA SER A 434 12.05 13.71 8.81
C SER A 434 11.38 14.21 10.10
N ARG A 435 11.78 15.38 10.62
CA ARG A 435 11.14 16.07 11.77
C ARG A 435 10.30 17.28 11.34
N LEU A 436 10.36 17.67 10.07
CA LEU A 436 9.83 18.94 9.57
C LEU A 436 8.32 18.85 9.30
N ALA A 437 7.52 19.58 10.09
CA ALA A 437 6.07 19.64 9.93
C ALA A 437 5.68 20.62 8.82
N ASP A 438 5.09 20.11 7.73
CA ASP A 438 4.73 20.89 6.52
C ASP A 438 3.44 21.73 6.69
N ALA A 439 3.48 22.66 7.64
CA ALA A 439 2.35 23.49 8.07
C ALA A 439 2.32 24.91 7.49
N ALA A 440 3.48 25.48 7.11
CA ALA A 440 3.63 26.87 6.68
C ALA A 440 4.59 27.01 5.49
N PRO A 441 4.11 26.86 4.22
CA PRO A 441 4.98 26.73 3.06
C PRO A 441 5.97 27.87 2.84
N GLU A 442 5.54 29.12 3.05
CA GLU A 442 6.35 30.32 2.87
C GLU A 442 7.50 30.39 3.88
N ALA A 443 7.20 30.11 5.16
CA ALA A 443 8.18 30.10 6.23
C ALA A 443 9.19 28.95 6.07
N LEU A 444 8.73 27.78 5.60
CA LEU A 444 9.58 26.63 5.30
C LEU A 444 10.47 26.87 4.06
N LEU A 445 9.96 27.59 3.05
CA LEU A 445 10.76 28.03 1.90
C LEU A 445 11.84 29.05 2.27
N GLN A 446 11.60 29.89 3.28
CA GLN A 446 12.62 30.76 3.84
C GLN A 446 13.63 29.97 4.68
N HIS A 447 13.17 29.13 5.62
CA HIS A 447 14.02 28.33 6.51
C HIS A 447 14.94 27.35 5.76
N THR A 448 14.43 26.73 4.69
CA THR A 448 15.23 25.83 3.81
C THR A 448 16.04 26.58 2.75
N GLY A 449 15.97 27.91 2.70
CA GLY A 449 16.71 28.73 1.74
C GLY A 449 18.23 28.70 1.97
N ASP A 450 18.65 28.71 3.24
CA ASP A 450 20.06 28.69 3.64
C ASP A 450 20.67 27.27 3.70
N TRP A 451 19.85 26.24 3.46
CA TRP A 451 20.31 24.84 3.47
C TRP A 451 21.06 24.51 2.18
N ARG A 452 22.04 23.60 2.27
CA ARG A 452 22.79 23.12 1.11
C ARG A 452 21.85 22.41 0.13
N ASP A 453 21.98 22.71 -1.17
CA ASP A 453 21.21 22.01 -2.19
C ASP A 453 21.52 20.52 -2.20
N SER A 454 20.43 19.74 -2.20
CA SER A 454 20.39 18.28 -2.14
C SER A 454 19.05 17.81 -2.75
N PRO A 455 18.96 16.58 -3.29
CA PRO A 455 17.74 16.12 -3.96
C PRO A 455 16.49 16.28 -3.10
N GLU A 456 16.49 15.84 -1.83
CA GLU A 456 15.27 15.87 -1.02
C GLU A 456 14.87 17.28 -0.57
N VAL A 457 15.84 18.19 -0.36
CA VAL A 457 15.55 19.61 -0.09
C VAL A 457 14.91 20.27 -1.31
N LEU A 458 15.39 19.98 -2.52
CA LEU A 458 14.83 20.54 -3.75
C LEU A 458 13.45 19.94 -4.08
N LEU A 459 13.24 18.65 -3.80
CA LEU A 459 11.92 18.01 -3.88
C LEU A 459 10.95 18.58 -2.84
N LEU A 460 11.39 18.86 -1.61
CA LEU A 460 10.59 19.58 -0.61
C LEU A 460 10.24 20.98 -1.12
N ARG A 461 11.22 21.81 -1.51
CA ARG A 461 10.98 23.15 -2.07
C ARG A 461 9.99 23.08 -3.25
N CYS A 462 10.09 22.09 -4.13
CA CYS A 462 9.13 21.87 -5.22
C CYS A 462 7.68 21.72 -4.72
N ARG A 463 7.45 20.92 -3.66
CA ARG A 463 6.12 20.74 -3.05
C ARG A 463 5.63 22.02 -2.36
N LEU A 464 6.50 22.71 -1.61
CA LEU A 464 6.15 23.97 -0.94
C LEU A 464 5.77 25.05 -1.96
N ARG A 465 6.53 25.19 -3.06
CA ARG A 465 6.23 26.12 -4.17
C ARG A 465 4.92 25.80 -4.91
N LEU A 466 4.41 24.57 -4.84
CA LEU A 466 3.08 24.20 -5.34
C LEU A 466 1.94 24.52 -4.36
N ARG A 467 2.24 24.72 -3.06
CA ARG A 467 1.28 25.10 -2.02
C ARG A 467 1.16 26.61 -1.84
N SER A 468 2.22 27.37 -2.13
CA SER A 468 2.23 28.83 -2.04
C SER A 468 1.33 29.51 -3.08
N ALA A 469 0.62 30.56 -2.65
CA ALA A 469 -0.26 31.34 -3.52
C ALA A 469 0.54 32.17 -4.56
N GLY A 470 0.31 31.93 -5.86
CA GLY A 470 0.92 32.70 -6.96
C GLY A 470 1.35 31.82 -8.14
N SER A 471 2.29 32.30 -8.96
CA SER A 471 2.84 31.57 -10.12
C SER A 471 3.84 30.47 -9.76
N GLY A 472 3.68 29.86 -8.57
CA GLY A 472 4.62 28.95 -7.93
C GLY A 472 5.01 27.73 -8.77
N THR A 473 4.12 27.25 -9.64
CA THR A 473 4.36 26.17 -10.62
C THR A 473 5.64 26.36 -11.44
N SER A 474 5.99 27.60 -11.83
CA SER A 474 7.22 27.86 -12.60
C SER A 474 8.48 27.99 -11.74
N ALA A 475 8.35 28.20 -10.43
CA ALA A 475 9.44 28.03 -9.47
C ALA A 475 9.63 26.55 -9.14
N ALA A 476 8.57 25.83 -8.79
CA ALA A 476 8.57 24.38 -8.51
C ALA A 476 9.22 23.57 -9.65
N ARG A 477 8.92 23.91 -10.92
CA ARG A 477 9.56 23.28 -12.10
C ARG A 477 11.06 23.61 -12.25
N ARG A 478 11.58 24.64 -11.59
CA ARG A 478 13.05 24.87 -11.48
C ARG A 478 13.64 23.99 -10.39
N GLU A 479 13.07 23.99 -9.19
CA GLU A 479 13.52 23.16 -8.06
C GLU A 479 13.65 21.68 -8.50
N LEU A 480 12.62 21.15 -9.19
CA LEU A 480 12.61 19.76 -9.69
C LEU A 480 13.72 19.47 -10.71
N ARG A 481 14.02 20.38 -11.64
CA ARG A 481 15.12 20.19 -12.59
C ARG A 481 16.49 20.30 -11.93
N SER A 482 16.63 21.12 -10.89
CA SER A 482 17.83 21.14 -10.07
C SER A 482 18.01 19.79 -9.34
N ALA A 483 16.94 19.21 -8.79
CA ALA A 483 16.99 17.88 -8.17
C ALA A 483 17.41 16.80 -9.19
N GLU A 484 16.78 16.79 -10.37
CA GLU A 484 17.11 15.91 -11.50
C GLU A 484 18.58 16.06 -11.96
N THR A 485 19.12 17.28 -11.91
CA THR A 485 20.53 17.57 -12.23
C THR A 485 21.48 17.08 -11.13
N LEU A 486 21.10 17.14 -9.85
CA LEU A 486 21.91 16.64 -8.73
C LEU A 486 21.89 15.10 -8.60
N ILE A 487 20.78 14.46 -8.96
CA ILE A 487 20.67 12.98 -9.03
C ILE A 487 21.52 12.45 -10.20
N GLY A 488 21.64 13.22 -11.29
CA GLY A 488 22.51 12.92 -12.42
C GLY A 488 21.85 12.03 -13.48
N ALA A 489 22.37 12.13 -14.71
CA ALA A 489 21.72 11.57 -15.91
C ALA A 489 21.58 10.03 -15.92
N GLU A 490 22.39 9.31 -15.14
CA GLU A 490 22.34 7.84 -15.05
C GLU A 490 21.25 7.34 -14.08
N LEU A 491 20.97 8.09 -13.01
CA LEU A 491 20.03 7.67 -11.95
C LEU A 491 18.66 8.35 -12.07
N ALA A 492 18.60 9.59 -12.57
CA ALA A 492 17.37 10.36 -12.69
C ALA A 492 16.27 9.70 -13.57
N PRO A 493 16.58 8.92 -14.63
CA PRO A 493 15.55 8.17 -15.37
C PRO A 493 14.87 7.05 -14.56
N HIS A 494 15.42 6.67 -13.42
CA HIS A 494 14.96 5.57 -12.58
C HIS A 494 14.47 6.03 -11.19
N ASP A 495 14.59 7.32 -10.87
CA ASP A 495 14.10 7.89 -9.61
C ASP A 495 12.61 8.25 -9.71
N TRP A 496 11.76 7.36 -9.21
CA TRP A 496 10.30 7.53 -9.16
C TRP A 496 9.86 8.81 -8.42
N ARG A 497 10.68 9.38 -7.53
CA ARG A 497 10.34 10.63 -6.85
C ARG A 497 10.26 11.77 -7.87
N LEU A 498 11.08 11.77 -8.91
CA LEU A 498 11.00 12.78 -9.96
C LEU A 498 9.65 12.70 -10.67
N ASP A 499 9.21 11.52 -11.11
CA ASP A 499 7.89 11.38 -11.75
C ASP A 499 6.73 11.67 -10.81
N TRP A 500 6.81 11.33 -9.53
CA TRP A 500 5.81 11.76 -8.55
C TRP A 500 5.64 13.29 -8.58
N HIS A 501 6.74 14.04 -8.57
CA HIS A 501 6.70 15.51 -8.61
C HIS A 501 6.35 16.07 -10.00
N ARG A 502 6.69 15.40 -11.11
CA ARG A 502 6.17 15.73 -12.46
C ARG A 502 4.65 15.55 -12.51
N GLY A 503 4.11 14.53 -11.83
CA GLY A 503 2.67 14.30 -11.62
C GLY A 503 2.00 15.41 -10.82
N LEU A 504 2.55 15.78 -9.65
CA LEU A 504 2.06 16.91 -8.84
C LEU A 504 2.09 18.24 -9.63
N LEU A 505 3.19 18.52 -10.35
CA LEU A 505 3.29 19.69 -11.22
C LEU A 505 2.21 19.68 -12.31
N ALA A 506 1.93 18.53 -12.93
CA ALA A 506 0.92 18.41 -13.97
C ALA A 506 -0.51 18.61 -13.42
N LEU A 507 -0.82 18.10 -12.22
CA LEU A 507 -2.06 18.42 -11.51
C LEU A 507 -2.16 19.92 -11.19
N GLY A 508 -1.09 20.55 -10.71
CA GLY A 508 -0.99 22.01 -10.52
C GLY A 508 -1.01 22.84 -11.82
N GLN A 509 -1.23 22.20 -12.98
CA GLN A 509 -1.44 22.81 -14.30
C GLN A 509 -2.78 22.39 -14.94
N ASP A 510 -3.68 21.72 -14.17
CA ASP A 510 -4.93 21.08 -14.64
C ASP A 510 -4.72 19.99 -15.72
N ARG A 511 -3.48 19.56 -15.95
CA ARG A 511 -3.09 18.58 -16.98
C ARG A 511 -3.25 17.14 -16.49
N VAL A 512 -4.47 16.78 -16.07
CA VAL A 512 -4.81 15.46 -15.49
C VAL A 512 -4.31 14.29 -16.33
N GLY A 513 -4.47 14.34 -17.66
CA GLY A 513 -4.01 13.27 -18.56
C GLY A 513 -2.48 13.12 -18.65
N ALA A 514 -1.71 14.16 -18.33
CA ALA A 514 -0.25 14.06 -18.18
C ALA A 514 0.12 13.55 -16.79
N ALA A 515 -0.58 14.03 -15.75
CA ALA A 515 -0.39 13.55 -14.38
C ALA A 515 -0.64 12.04 -14.25
N ARG A 516 -1.69 11.51 -14.90
CA ARG A 516 -1.98 10.06 -14.92
C ARG A 516 -0.78 9.25 -15.42
N ARG A 517 -0.09 9.70 -16.48
CA ARG A 517 1.09 8.99 -17.00
C ARG A 517 2.23 8.97 -15.99
N HIS A 518 2.58 10.11 -15.40
CA HIS A 518 3.65 10.15 -14.39
C HIS A 518 3.31 9.31 -13.15
N PHE A 519 2.06 9.30 -12.68
CA PHE A 519 1.65 8.40 -11.59
C PHE A 519 1.59 6.92 -12.00
N ASP A 520 1.44 6.61 -13.30
CA ASP A 520 1.50 5.25 -13.85
C ASP A 520 2.95 4.74 -13.87
N GLU A 521 3.92 5.58 -14.26
CA GLU A 521 5.36 5.27 -14.13
C GLU A 521 5.75 5.04 -12.66
N VAL A 522 5.26 5.88 -11.73
CA VAL A 522 5.47 5.64 -10.29
C VAL A 522 4.82 4.32 -9.85
N PHE A 523 3.63 3.97 -10.32
CA PHE A 523 3.00 2.68 -10.02
C PHE A 523 3.77 1.50 -10.65
N ALA A 524 4.44 1.68 -11.79
CA ALA A 524 5.32 0.66 -12.38
C ALA A 524 6.63 0.50 -11.58
N ALA A 525 7.17 1.59 -11.04
CA ALA A 525 8.35 1.58 -10.18
C ALA A 525 8.08 0.95 -8.80
N ILE A 526 6.98 1.32 -8.14
CA ILE A 526 6.64 0.90 -6.77
C ILE A 526 5.21 0.30 -6.68
N PRO A 527 4.99 -0.94 -7.17
CA PRO A 527 3.65 -1.49 -7.36
C PRO A 527 2.96 -1.94 -6.07
N GLY A 528 3.70 -2.16 -4.98
CA GLY A 528 3.16 -2.51 -3.66
C GLY A 528 2.60 -1.33 -2.88
N GLU A 529 2.77 -0.10 -3.40
CA GLU A 529 2.32 1.12 -2.73
C GLU A 529 0.88 1.53 -3.04
N TYR A 530 0.30 2.24 -2.07
CA TYR A 530 -1.08 2.76 -2.14
C TYR A 530 -1.14 4.19 -2.69
N ALA A 531 -0.08 4.98 -2.51
CA ALA A 531 -0.03 6.38 -2.89
C ALA A 531 -0.20 6.64 -4.40
N PRO A 532 0.49 5.94 -5.33
CA PRO A 532 0.24 6.12 -6.75
C PRO A 532 -1.15 5.62 -7.16
N LYS A 533 -1.69 4.56 -6.52
CA LYS A 533 -3.06 4.11 -6.77
C LYS A 533 -4.11 5.15 -6.38
N LEU A 534 -3.93 5.83 -5.25
CA LEU A 534 -4.80 6.93 -4.83
C LEU A 534 -4.76 8.12 -5.82
N ALA A 535 -3.58 8.42 -6.37
CA ALA A 535 -3.41 9.45 -7.38
C ALA A 535 -4.01 9.05 -8.76
N LEU A 536 -3.79 7.80 -9.19
CA LEU A 536 -4.37 7.23 -10.41
C LEU A 536 -5.90 7.15 -10.33
N GLY A 537 -6.46 6.76 -9.18
CA GLY A 537 -7.90 6.76 -8.94
C GLY A 537 -8.53 8.14 -9.13
N TYR A 538 -7.88 9.19 -8.59
CA TYR A 538 -8.29 10.57 -8.82
C TYR A 538 -8.13 11.02 -10.29
N CYS A 539 -7.05 10.64 -10.96
CA CYS A 539 -6.88 10.93 -12.38
C CYS A 539 -7.95 10.23 -13.24
N ALA A 540 -8.32 8.98 -12.91
CA ALA A 540 -9.39 8.25 -13.57
C ALA A 540 -10.76 8.91 -13.32
N GLU A 541 -11.04 9.33 -12.08
CA GLU A 541 -12.24 10.07 -11.68
C GLU A 541 -12.40 11.35 -12.51
N ARG A 542 -11.34 12.17 -12.57
CA ARG A 542 -11.28 13.41 -13.36
C ARG A 542 -11.32 13.21 -14.88
N LEU A 543 -11.13 11.99 -15.37
CA LEU A 543 -11.21 11.62 -16.80
C LEU A 543 -12.49 10.84 -17.13
N GLY A 544 -13.44 10.71 -16.19
CA GLY A 544 -14.69 9.96 -16.40
C GLY A 544 -14.50 8.43 -16.50
N ARG A 545 -13.31 7.90 -16.17
CA ARG A 545 -13.01 6.45 -16.15
C ARG A 545 -13.48 5.86 -14.81
N TRP A 546 -14.77 6.00 -14.51
CA TRP A 546 -15.33 5.76 -13.17
C TRP A 546 -15.11 4.34 -12.61
N GLN A 547 -15.16 3.31 -13.45
CA GLN A 547 -14.88 1.93 -13.03
C GLN A 547 -13.41 1.73 -12.60
N GLU A 548 -12.47 2.34 -13.32
CA GLU A 548 -11.04 2.34 -12.96
C GLU A 548 -10.80 3.14 -11.67
N ALA A 549 -11.45 4.30 -11.54
CA ALA A 549 -11.42 5.10 -10.33
C ALA A 549 -11.91 4.29 -9.12
N LEU A 550 -13.04 3.59 -9.27
CA LEU A 550 -13.59 2.72 -8.24
C LEU A 550 -12.63 1.59 -7.87
N THR A 551 -12.05 0.88 -8.85
CA THR A 551 -11.09 -0.20 -8.60
C THR A 551 -9.85 0.28 -7.82
N PHE A 552 -9.27 1.43 -8.20
CA PHE A 552 -8.15 2.02 -7.46
C PHE A 552 -8.56 2.46 -6.04
N TYR A 553 -9.70 3.14 -5.90
CA TYR A 553 -10.14 3.61 -4.59
C TYR A 553 -10.51 2.45 -3.65
N GLU A 554 -11.13 1.38 -4.15
CA GLU A 554 -11.42 0.18 -3.34
C GLU A 554 -10.16 -0.55 -2.88
N ALA A 555 -9.14 -0.71 -3.74
CA ALA A 555 -7.88 -1.32 -3.33
C ALA A 555 -7.18 -0.53 -2.20
N VAL A 556 -7.19 0.81 -2.26
CA VAL A 556 -6.66 1.65 -1.18
C VAL A 556 -7.55 1.61 0.06
N ARG A 557 -8.89 1.67 -0.11
CA ARG A 557 -9.87 1.69 0.99
C ARG A 557 -9.90 0.38 1.77
N LEU A 558 -9.78 -0.77 1.10
CA LEU A 558 -9.75 -2.09 1.74
C LEU A 558 -8.41 -2.34 2.45
N ARG A 559 -7.28 -1.92 1.86
CA ARG A 559 -5.94 -2.02 2.48
C ARG A 559 -5.77 -1.11 3.70
N ASN A 560 -6.50 0.00 3.78
CA ASN A 560 -6.61 0.85 4.98
C ASN A 560 -7.91 1.71 4.95
N PRO A 561 -8.98 1.32 5.66
CA PRO A 561 -10.23 2.10 5.75
C PRO A 561 -10.10 3.43 6.49
N SER A 562 -9.01 3.64 7.24
CA SER A 562 -8.69 4.91 7.89
C SER A 562 -8.27 6.01 6.91
N LEU A 563 -7.81 5.67 5.70
CA LEU A 563 -7.52 6.60 4.59
C LEU A 563 -8.81 7.12 3.93
N GLY A 564 -9.54 7.98 4.65
CA GLY A 564 -10.85 8.51 4.23
C GLY A 564 -10.93 9.05 2.80
N SER A 565 -9.85 9.62 2.26
CA SER A 565 -9.73 10.05 0.86
C SER A 565 -10.13 8.96 -0.16
N ALA A 566 -9.81 7.69 0.11
CA ALA A 566 -10.23 6.58 -0.73
C ALA A 566 -11.72 6.25 -0.58
N ALA A 567 -12.27 6.36 0.63
CA ALA A 567 -13.71 6.19 0.88
C ALA A 567 -14.56 7.27 0.17
N PHE A 568 -14.14 8.53 0.19
CA PHE A 568 -14.84 9.60 -0.53
C PHE A 568 -14.80 9.38 -2.05
N GLY A 569 -13.64 9.02 -2.61
CA GLY A 569 -13.51 8.70 -4.04
C GLY A 569 -14.33 7.48 -4.45
N ALA A 570 -14.29 6.40 -3.65
CA ALA A 570 -15.08 5.19 -3.89
C ALA A 570 -16.61 5.41 -3.76
N ALA A 571 -17.03 6.41 -2.98
CA ALA A 571 -18.43 6.83 -2.91
C ALA A 571 -18.84 7.63 -4.15
N ARG A 572 -18.08 8.66 -4.54
CA ARG A 572 -18.37 9.46 -5.75
C ARG A 572 -18.35 8.61 -7.02
N ALA A 573 -17.39 7.69 -7.15
CA ALA A 573 -17.31 6.78 -8.31
C ALA A 573 -18.52 5.85 -8.43
N ARG A 574 -19.08 5.36 -7.30
CA ARG A 574 -20.34 4.57 -7.31
C ARG A 574 -21.54 5.42 -7.73
N LEU A 575 -21.69 6.62 -7.16
CA LEU A 575 -22.78 7.53 -7.51
C LEU A 575 -22.74 7.95 -8.99
N ALA A 576 -21.53 8.05 -9.58
CA ALA A 576 -21.34 8.36 -11.00
C ALA A 576 -21.54 7.14 -11.93
N LEU A 577 -21.36 5.91 -11.44
CA LEU A 577 -21.68 4.68 -12.19
C LEU A 577 -23.19 4.36 -12.16
N GLY A 578 -23.86 4.67 -11.05
CA GLY A 578 -25.29 4.41 -10.86
C GLY A 578 -25.63 2.91 -10.79
N GLY A 579 -26.90 2.61 -11.06
CA GLY A 579 -27.49 1.27 -10.86
C GLY A 579 -27.91 1.03 -9.40
N GLU A 580 -28.73 0.01 -9.17
CA GLU A 580 -29.18 -0.34 -7.82
C GLU A 580 -28.24 -1.37 -7.16
N PRO A 581 -27.83 -1.18 -5.89
CA PRO A 581 -28.15 -0.10 -4.95
C PRO A 581 -26.95 0.86 -4.74
N ALA A 582 -26.53 1.60 -5.78
CA ALA A 582 -25.29 2.40 -5.75
C ALA A 582 -25.25 3.46 -4.62
N TRP A 583 -26.41 3.99 -4.21
CA TRP A 583 -26.54 4.89 -3.07
C TRP A 583 -26.16 4.21 -1.76
N ASP A 584 -26.71 3.02 -1.48
CA ASP A 584 -26.36 2.24 -0.30
C ASP A 584 -24.89 1.81 -0.34
N ASP A 585 -24.37 1.46 -1.51
CA ASP A 585 -22.97 1.07 -1.69
C ASP A 585 -22.00 2.24 -1.44
N ALA A 586 -22.34 3.45 -1.90
CA ALA A 586 -21.58 4.67 -1.61
C ALA A 586 -21.63 5.02 -0.11
N VAL A 587 -22.80 4.87 0.52
CA VAL A 587 -22.98 5.07 1.96
C VAL A 587 -22.21 4.02 2.78
N ARG A 588 -22.21 2.74 2.38
CA ARG A 588 -21.41 1.68 3.02
C ARG A 588 -19.90 1.93 2.88
N ALA A 589 -19.44 2.47 1.75
CA ALA A 589 -18.04 2.85 1.56
C ALA A 589 -17.59 3.97 2.53
N LEU A 590 -18.44 4.97 2.78
CA LEU A 590 -18.22 6.02 3.78
C LEU A 590 -18.35 5.49 5.22
N ASP A 591 -19.33 4.61 5.46
CA ASP A 591 -19.57 4.00 6.78
C ASP A 591 -18.48 2.99 7.19
N ALA A 592 -17.64 2.53 6.26
CA ALA A 592 -16.44 1.74 6.55
C ALA A 592 -15.31 2.54 7.23
N VAL A 593 -15.33 3.88 7.20
CA VAL A 593 -14.29 4.70 7.87
C VAL A 593 -14.37 4.51 9.39
N PRO A 594 -13.32 3.97 10.05
CA PRO A 594 -13.39 3.40 11.39
C PRO A 594 -13.52 4.46 12.51
N GLN A 595 -13.62 4.03 13.77
CA GLN A 595 -13.82 4.96 14.88
C GLN A 595 -12.61 5.87 15.14
N HIS A 596 -11.41 5.34 14.98
CA HIS A 596 -10.14 6.03 15.26
C HIS A 596 -9.63 6.92 14.10
N SER A 597 -10.28 6.92 12.93
CA SER A 597 -9.85 7.78 11.81
C SER A 597 -10.23 9.24 12.05
N ARG A 598 -9.26 10.15 11.90
CA ARG A 598 -9.49 11.61 11.85
C ARG A 598 -10.52 12.04 10.79
N HIS A 599 -10.77 11.21 9.77
CA HIS A 599 -11.72 11.48 8.71
C HIS A 599 -13.14 10.96 9.01
N ARG A 600 -13.38 10.34 10.19
CA ARG A 600 -14.68 9.76 10.57
C ARG A 600 -15.82 10.76 10.49
N THR A 601 -15.73 11.89 11.20
CA THR A 601 -16.82 12.88 11.25
C THR A 601 -17.17 13.36 9.85
N ALA A 602 -16.15 13.63 9.02
CA ALA A 602 -16.32 14.01 7.62
C ALA A 602 -17.03 12.91 6.80
N ALA A 603 -16.64 11.64 6.95
CA ALA A 603 -17.30 10.52 6.26
C ALA A 603 -18.78 10.37 6.67
N ARG A 604 -19.13 10.61 7.94
CA ARG A 604 -20.53 10.54 8.40
C ARG A 604 -21.35 11.76 7.96
N THR A 605 -20.76 12.95 7.89
CA THR A 605 -21.38 14.13 7.25
C THR A 605 -21.68 13.86 5.78
N ALA A 606 -20.71 13.31 5.04
CA ALA A 606 -20.90 12.91 3.65
C ALA A 606 -22.04 11.88 3.51
N ALA A 607 -22.09 10.85 4.37
CA ALA A 607 -23.15 9.84 4.33
C ALA A 607 -24.56 10.43 4.57
N VAL A 608 -24.70 11.43 5.45
CA VAL A 608 -25.96 12.17 5.61
C VAL A 608 -26.30 12.94 4.31
N ARG A 609 -25.34 13.64 3.71
CA ARG A 609 -25.56 14.43 2.49
C ARG A 609 -25.87 13.58 1.25
N VAL A 610 -25.27 12.39 1.16
CA VAL A 610 -25.60 11.38 0.13
C VAL A 610 -27.02 10.86 0.32
N GLY A 611 -27.42 10.50 1.54
CA GLY A 611 -28.80 10.06 1.84
C GLY A 611 -29.86 11.16 1.62
N VAL A 612 -29.52 12.43 1.89
CA VAL A 612 -30.42 13.58 1.61
C VAL A 612 -30.73 13.68 0.12
N GLU A 613 -29.72 13.57 -0.75
CA GLU A 613 -29.94 13.70 -2.18
C GLU A 613 -30.72 12.51 -2.74
N HIS A 614 -30.45 11.29 -2.26
CA HIS A 614 -31.27 10.10 -2.58
C HIS A 614 -32.74 10.33 -2.23
N ALA A 615 -33.03 10.85 -1.04
CA ALA A 615 -34.41 11.22 -0.64
C ALA A 615 -35.01 12.39 -1.45
N ARG A 616 -34.20 13.22 -2.10
CA ARG A 616 -34.67 14.25 -3.04
C ARG A 616 -34.99 13.67 -4.42
N THR A 617 -34.25 12.66 -4.88
CA THR A 617 -34.42 12.02 -6.19
C THR A 617 -35.39 10.84 -6.18
N ALA A 618 -35.68 10.25 -5.01
CA ALA A 618 -36.61 9.12 -4.88
C ALA A 618 -37.99 9.43 -5.47
N GLU A 619 -38.39 8.62 -6.46
CA GLU A 619 -39.66 8.73 -7.20
C GLU A 619 -40.84 8.13 -6.44
N ARG A 620 -40.60 7.10 -5.60
CA ARG A 620 -41.64 6.37 -4.87
C ARG A 620 -41.86 6.99 -3.47
N PRO A 621 -43.11 7.25 -3.05
CA PRO A 621 -43.40 7.82 -1.73
C PRO A 621 -42.83 7.01 -0.55
N ASP A 622 -43.05 5.69 -0.53
CA ASP A 622 -42.59 4.82 0.56
C ASP A 622 -41.06 4.85 0.70
N GLU A 623 -40.36 4.85 -0.43
CA GLU A 623 -38.90 4.92 -0.50
C GLU A 623 -38.38 6.27 0.00
N ALA A 624 -39.01 7.38 -0.40
CA ALA A 624 -38.67 8.70 0.12
C ALA A 624 -38.85 8.77 1.64
N ALA A 625 -39.91 8.16 2.18
CA ALA A 625 -40.15 8.07 3.61
C ALA A 625 -39.10 7.19 4.34
N ASP A 626 -38.71 6.05 3.76
CA ASP A 626 -37.65 5.17 4.27
C ASP A 626 -36.29 5.90 4.31
N ARG A 627 -35.89 6.54 3.21
CA ARG A 627 -34.62 7.27 3.13
C ARG A 627 -34.59 8.47 4.06
N LEU A 628 -35.70 9.20 4.23
CA LEU A 628 -35.79 10.28 5.21
C LEU A 628 -35.64 9.76 6.66
N ARG A 629 -36.22 8.60 7.02
CA ARG A 629 -36.00 7.98 8.34
C ARG A 629 -34.53 7.61 8.56
N GLU A 630 -33.86 7.08 7.54
CA GLU A 630 -32.43 6.77 7.63
C GLU A 630 -31.58 8.04 7.81
N VAL A 631 -31.85 9.09 7.02
CA VAL A 631 -31.18 10.40 7.11
C VAL A 631 -31.35 11.04 8.49
N LEU A 632 -32.56 11.02 9.06
CA LEU A 632 -32.83 11.51 10.42
C LEU A 632 -32.01 10.74 11.47
N ALA A 633 -32.01 9.41 11.40
CA ALA A 633 -31.23 8.58 12.31
C ALA A 633 -29.71 8.79 12.17
N ARG A 634 -29.22 9.06 10.95
CA ARG A 634 -27.82 9.43 10.69
C ARG A 634 -27.47 10.82 11.24
N LEU A 635 -28.36 11.81 11.09
CA LEU A 635 -28.17 13.17 11.59
C LEU A 635 -28.07 13.20 13.13
N ALA A 636 -28.95 12.47 13.84
CA ALA A 636 -28.89 12.33 15.28
C ALA A 636 -27.54 11.73 15.75
N ARG A 637 -27.07 10.66 15.08
CA ARG A 637 -25.76 10.07 15.36
C ARG A 637 -24.61 11.03 15.03
N LEU A 638 -24.71 11.83 13.97
CA LEU A 638 -23.70 12.82 13.59
C LEU A 638 -23.51 13.88 14.69
N PHE A 639 -24.61 14.42 15.22
CA PHE A 639 -24.60 15.47 16.24
C PHE A 639 -24.23 14.97 17.64
N HIS A 640 -24.67 13.76 18.01
CA HIS A 640 -24.60 13.25 19.39
C HIS A 640 -23.60 12.11 19.62
N ALA A 641 -23.07 11.46 18.56
CA ALA A 641 -22.20 10.29 18.69
C ALA A 641 -20.98 10.27 17.74
N HIS A 642 -20.90 11.15 16.73
CA HIS A 642 -19.80 11.17 15.74
C HIS A 642 -19.06 12.51 15.65
N GLY A 643 -19.23 13.39 16.64
CA GLY A 643 -18.31 14.51 16.89
C GLY A 643 -18.46 15.74 16.01
N LEU A 644 -19.58 15.93 15.30
CA LEU A 644 -19.87 17.23 14.67
C LEU A 644 -20.31 18.23 15.76
N THR A 645 -19.34 18.99 16.28
CA THR A 645 -19.52 19.95 17.39
C THR A 645 -19.64 21.41 16.95
N ASP A 646 -19.28 21.76 15.71
CA ASP A 646 -19.53 23.11 15.18
C ASP A 646 -21.04 23.35 15.03
N GLU A 647 -21.56 24.27 15.85
CA GLU A 647 -22.96 24.65 15.83
C GLU A 647 -23.38 25.34 14.52
N GLN A 648 -22.44 25.99 13.81
CA GLN A 648 -22.74 26.56 12.51
C GLN A 648 -22.94 25.48 11.44
N ALA A 649 -22.09 24.45 11.43
CA ALA A 649 -22.24 23.26 10.61
C ALA A 649 -23.51 22.46 10.97
N ARG A 650 -23.87 22.36 12.25
CA ARG A 650 -25.14 21.75 12.67
C ARG A 650 -26.35 22.47 12.07
N VAL A 651 -26.42 23.80 12.19
CA VAL A 651 -27.48 24.61 11.55
C VAL A 651 -27.53 24.38 10.03
N ARG A 652 -26.37 24.34 9.35
CA ARG A 652 -26.29 24.05 7.90
C ARG A 652 -26.79 22.64 7.55
N MET A 653 -26.47 21.63 8.37
CA MET A 653 -26.97 20.27 8.18
C MET A 653 -28.47 20.13 8.47
N THR A 654 -29.00 20.76 9.51
CA THR A 654 -30.44 20.74 9.82
C THR A 654 -31.25 21.43 8.72
N ALA A 655 -30.77 22.56 8.18
CA ALA A 655 -31.41 23.24 7.06
C ALA A 655 -31.47 22.36 5.79
N GLU A 656 -30.36 21.69 5.45
CA GLU A 656 -30.26 20.78 4.30
C GLU A 656 -31.28 19.62 4.38
N VAL A 657 -31.47 19.04 5.58
CA VAL A 657 -32.44 17.96 5.81
C VAL A 657 -33.88 18.48 5.89
N TRP A 658 -34.15 19.63 6.53
CA TRP A 658 -35.52 20.17 6.60
C TRP A 658 -36.01 20.65 5.23
N GLU A 659 -35.11 21.15 4.35
CA GLU A 659 -35.44 21.39 2.94
C GLU A 659 -35.78 20.09 2.20
N ALA A 660 -35.12 18.96 2.51
CA ALA A 660 -35.44 17.67 1.90
C ALA A 660 -36.81 17.14 2.36
N VAL A 661 -37.13 17.21 3.65
CA VAL A 661 -38.45 16.85 4.20
C VAL A 661 -39.56 17.74 3.59
N ARG A 662 -39.33 19.07 3.51
CA ARG A 662 -40.27 19.99 2.85
C ARG A 662 -40.39 19.73 1.34
N GLY A 663 -39.30 19.30 0.69
CA GLY A 663 -39.29 18.91 -0.71
C GLY A 663 -40.15 17.67 -0.96
N ALA A 664 -40.04 16.65 -0.11
CA ALA A 664 -40.85 15.44 -0.19
C ALA A 664 -42.35 15.75 0.01
N LEU A 665 -42.71 16.59 0.99
CA LEU A 665 -44.07 17.12 1.17
C LEU A 665 -44.56 17.85 -0.09
N GLY A 666 -43.75 18.77 -0.62
CA GLY A 666 -44.10 19.58 -1.80
C GLY A 666 -44.27 18.78 -3.09
N ARG A 667 -43.70 17.57 -3.19
CA ARG A 667 -43.92 16.62 -4.28
C ARG A 667 -45.03 15.59 -4.01
N GLY A 668 -45.60 15.56 -2.80
CA GLY A 668 -46.52 14.50 -2.37
C GLY A 668 -45.85 13.13 -2.13
N ALA A 669 -44.52 13.09 -2.01
CA ALA A 669 -43.78 11.87 -1.68
C ALA A 669 -43.88 11.49 -0.20
N ILE A 670 -44.30 12.43 0.66
CA ILE A 670 -44.88 12.16 1.98
C ILE A 670 -46.07 13.11 2.18
N ASP A 671 -47.03 12.71 3.01
CA ASP A 671 -48.18 13.53 3.38
C ASP A 671 -48.03 14.10 4.82
N ALA A 672 -49.09 14.69 5.36
CA ALA A 672 -49.11 15.21 6.73
C ALA A 672 -48.98 14.09 7.79
N ALA A 673 -49.57 12.91 7.57
CA ALA A 673 -49.39 11.76 8.46
C ALA A 673 -47.95 11.22 8.38
N GLY A 674 -47.37 11.19 7.18
CA GLY A 674 -45.96 10.88 6.94
C GLY A 674 -45.02 11.80 7.70
N LEU A 675 -45.21 13.13 7.65
CA LEU A 675 -44.43 14.09 8.44
C LEU A 675 -44.57 13.84 9.96
N ALA A 676 -45.79 13.62 10.45
CA ALA A 676 -46.02 13.32 11.86
C ALA A 676 -45.31 12.01 12.29
N GLY A 677 -45.31 10.99 11.43
CA GLY A 677 -44.59 9.73 11.64
C GLY A 677 -43.06 9.91 11.60
N LEU A 678 -42.52 10.73 10.69
CA LEU A 678 -41.10 11.10 10.67
C LEU A 678 -40.70 11.82 11.97
N ALA A 679 -41.51 12.77 12.45
CA ALA A 679 -41.26 13.50 13.68
C ALA A 679 -41.33 12.60 14.93
N ALA A 680 -42.30 11.68 15.00
CA ALA A 680 -42.43 10.73 16.11
C ALA A 680 -41.34 9.66 16.13
N GLY A 681 -40.81 9.27 14.96
CA GLY A 681 -39.70 8.31 14.82
C GLY A 681 -38.30 8.91 14.90
N ALA A 682 -38.17 10.24 14.90
CA ALA A 682 -36.88 10.93 15.00
C ALA A 682 -36.36 11.01 16.45
N ASP A 683 -35.05 11.21 16.61
CA ASP A 683 -34.48 11.60 17.89
C ASP A 683 -35.02 12.99 18.28
N ALA A 684 -35.73 13.07 19.41
CA ALA A 684 -36.39 14.30 19.87
C ALA A 684 -35.42 15.49 20.00
N ARG A 685 -34.12 15.25 20.17
CA ARG A 685 -33.07 16.29 20.23
C ARG A 685 -32.83 17.00 18.89
N LEU A 686 -33.29 16.43 17.77
CA LEU A 686 -33.26 17.11 16.46
C LEU A 686 -34.37 18.15 16.31
N GLY A 687 -35.47 18.06 17.08
CA GLY A 687 -36.55 19.04 17.06
C GLY A 687 -37.32 19.13 15.73
N LEU A 688 -37.46 18.03 14.97
CA LEU A 688 -38.26 17.98 13.74
C LEU A 688 -39.73 18.34 14.04
N PRO A 689 -40.30 19.40 13.44
CA PRO A 689 -41.72 19.72 13.64
C PRO A 689 -42.63 18.68 12.98
N SER A 690 -43.71 18.31 13.66
CA SER A 690 -44.70 17.33 13.19
C SER A 690 -45.76 17.89 12.24
N ASP A 691 -45.78 19.22 12.00
CA ASP A 691 -46.72 19.90 11.10
C ASP A 691 -45.99 20.78 10.06
N GLU A 692 -46.56 20.92 8.86
CA GLU A 692 -45.98 21.78 7.81
C GLU A 692 -45.83 23.24 8.27
N PRO A 693 -46.80 23.86 8.99
CA PRO A 693 -46.62 25.20 9.55
C PRO A 693 -45.46 25.31 10.54
N GLY A 694 -45.17 24.27 11.33
CA GLY A 694 -43.98 24.19 12.20
C GLY A 694 -42.70 24.08 11.39
N LEU A 695 -42.64 23.15 10.43
CA LEU A 695 -41.47 22.96 9.55
C LEU A 695 -41.12 24.24 8.78
N ARG A 696 -42.14 24.97 8.33
CA ARG A 696 -42.01 26.27 7.66
C ARG A 696 -41.58 27.41 8.59
N ARG A 697 -42.04 27.42 9.85
CA ARG A 697 -41.51 28.33 10.88
C ARG A 697 -40.04 28.03 11.17
N GLU A 698 -39.67 26.76 11.24
CA GLU A 698 -38.29 26.36 11.54
C GLU A 698 -37.32 26.68 10.40
N LEU A 699 -37.67 26.36 9.16
CA LEU A 699 -36.89 26.79 8.00
C LEU A 699 -36.74 28.32 7.93
N SER A 700 -37.78 29.09 8.29
CA SER A 700 -37.67 30.56 8.41
C SER A 700 -36.62 30.98 9.45
N ARG A 701 -36.56 30.31 10.61
CA ARG A 701 -35.52 30.55 11.64
C ARG A 701 -34.12 30.15 11.16
N LEU A 702 -33.99 28.98 10.54
CA LEU A 702 -32.72 28.47 10.02
C LEU A 702 -32.14 29.38 8.94
N TYR A 703 -32.93 29.80 7.93
CA TYR A 703 -32.45 30.72 6.89
C TYR A 703 -32.00 32.08 7.45
N VAL A 704 -32.64 32.63 8.49
CA VAL A 704 -32.15 33.86 9.16
C VAL A 704 -30.80 33.61 9.83
N THR A 705 -30.63 32.46 10.50
CA THR A 705 -29.33 32.09 11.09
C THR A 705 -28.25 31.87 10.02
N LEU A 706 -28.60 31.33 8.85
CA LEU A 706 -27.69 31.20 7.71
C LEU A 706 -27.33 32.58 7.12
N ALA A 707 -28.30 33.50 7.00
CA ALA A 707 -28.02 34.89 6.61
C ALA A 707 -27.06 35.56 7.61
N HIS A 708 -27.22 35.30 8.91
CA HIS A 708 -26.27 35.76 9.94
C HIS A 708 -24.89 35.08 9.87
N GLN A 709 -24.75 33.91 9.25
CA GLN A 709 -23.44 33.28 9.01
C GLN A 709 -22.75 33.96 7.81
N ALA A 710 -23.46 34.07 6.67
CA ALA A 710 -22.97 34.74 5.47
C ALA A 710 -22.60 36.22 5.73
N ALA A 711 -23.44 36.96 6.45
CA ALA A 711 -23.22 38.36 6.83
C ALA A 711 -21.97 38.63 7.70
N ARG A 712 -21.35 37.59 8.28
CA ARG A 712 -20.10 37.71 9.06
C ARG A 712 -18.85 37.33 8.26
N SER A 713 -19.02 36.88 7.02
CA SER A 713 -17.92 36.58 6.13
C SER A 713 -17.17 37.86 5.74
N ALA A 714 -15.86 37.75 5.52
CA ALA A 714 -15.05 38.82 4.94
C ALA A 714 -15.19 38.91 3.41
N VAL A 715 -15.88 37.96 2.77
CA VAL A 715 -16.10 37.91 1.31
C VAL A 715 -17.30 38.78 0.94
N ALA A 716 -17.10 39.76 0.07
CA ALA A 716 -18.17 40.71 -0.32
C ALA A 716 -19.39 40.03 -0.99
N GLU A 717 -19.17 38.91 -1.70
CA GLU A 717 -20.23 38.14 -2.36
C GLU A 717 -21.21 37.49 -1.37
N ASP A 718 -20.75 37.13 -0.16
CA ASP A 718 -21.61 36.56 0.88
C ASP A 718 -22.64 37.57 1.42
N GLY A 719 -22.47 38.88 1.15
CA GLY A 719 -23.49 39.89 1.41
C GLY A 719 -24.77 39.67 0.57
N ALA A 720 -24.62 39.34 -0.72
CA ALA A 720 -25.74 39.01 -1.59
C ALA A 720 -26.37 37.64 -1.26
N VAL A 721 -25.54 36.69 -0.78
CA VAL A 721 -26.01 35.41 -0.23
C VAL A 721 -26.87 35.64 1.02
N ALA A 722 -26.47 36.56 1.91
CA ALA A 722 -27.24 36.92 3.10
C ALA A 722 -28.60 37.55 2.76
N GLU A 723 -28.66 38.47 1.78
CA GLU A 723 -29.94 39.03 1.31
C GLU A 723 -30.85 37.95 0.68
N THR A 724 -30.28 37.07 -0.15
CA THR A 724 -31.01 35.94 -0.77
C THR A 724 -31.58 34.97 0.28
N LEU A 725 -30.82 34.71 1.34
CA LEU A 725 -31.25 33.89 2.47
C LEU A 725 -32.38 34.54 3.28
N LEU A 726 -32.37 35.88 3.45
CA LEU A 726 -33.48 36.59 4.08
C LEU A 726 -34.76 36.51 3.23
N ASP A 727 -34.67 36.66 1.90
CA ASP A 727 -35.82 36.50 1.01
C ASP A 727 -36.43 35.09 1.10
N ARG A 728 -35.60 34.03 1.13
CA ARG A 728 -36.05 32.66 1.40
C ARG A 728 -36.68 32.51 2.78
N ALA A 729 -36.12 33.17 3.80
CA ALA A 729 -36.67 33.18 5.16
C ALA A 729 -38.07 33.80 5.24
N TYR A 730 -38.38 34.83 4.44
CA TYR A 730 -39.72 35.38 4.36
C TYR A 730 -40.65 34.52 3.51
N ALA A 731 -40.20 34.06 2.33
CA ALA A 731 -41.01 33.27 1.39
C ALA A 731 -41.51 31.95 1.96
N VAL A 732 -40.75 31.31 2.87
CA VAL A 732 -41.14 30.01 3.46
C VAL A 732 -42.20 30.12 4.56
N ARG A 733 -42.50 31.31 5.10
CA ARG A 733 -43.39 31.47 6.27
C ARG A 733 -44.81 30.94 6.01
N PRO A 734 -45.54 30.46 7.06
CA PRO A 734 -46.91 29.96 6.87
C PRO A 734 -47.94 31.04 6.52
N LEU A 735 -47.76 32.27 7.02
CA LEU A 735 -48.66 33.40 6.79
C LEU A 735 -48.02 34.40 5.81
N ALA A 736 -48.58 34.47 4.61
CA ALA A 736 -48.04 35.25 3.49
C ALA A 736 -48.53 36.72 3.51
N PHE A 737 -47.84 37.57 4.28
CA PHE A 737 -47.91 39.02 4.03
C PHE A 737 -47.16 39.33 2.73
N ARG A 738 -47.90 39.60 1.65
CA ARG A 738 -47.35 40.07 0.37
C ARG A 738 -46.79 41.49 0.54
N HIS A 739 -45.49 41.64 0.76
CA HIS A 739 -44.84 42.92 0.50
C HIS A 739 -44.78 43.16 -1.01
N HIS A 740 -45.29 44.30 -1.46
CA HIS A 740 -45.04 44.80 -2.82
C HIS A 740 -43.54 45.09 -2.99
N ARG A 741 -42.98 44.67 -4.14
CA ARG A 741 -41.54 44.78 -4.44
C ARG A 741 -41.07 46.22 -4.67
N ASP A 742 -42.01 47.15 -4.79
CA ASP A 742 -41.81 48.51 -5.28
C ASP A 742 -41.50 49.53 -4.16
N SER A 743 -41.31 49.07 -2.91
CA SER A 743 -40.91 49.90 -1.77
C SER A 743 -39.44 49.63 -1.38
N PRO A 744 -38.52 50.60 -1.50
CA PRO A 744 -37.08 50.42 -1.27
C PRO A 744 -36.70 50.38 0.22
N TRP A 745 -37.31 49.48 0.99
CA TRP A 745 -37.18 49.41 2.45
C TRP A 745 -35.92 48.66 2.93
N LEU A 746 -35.27 47.88 2.06
CA LEU A 746 -34.14 47.02 2.44
C LEU A 746 -32.76 47.65 2.19
N GLY A 747 -32.47 48.21 1.03
CA GLY A 747 -31.09 48.62 0.65
C GLY A 747 -30.36 49.61 1.58
N LYS A 748 -31.08 50.36 2.43
CA LYS A 748 -30.47 51.15 3.54
C LYS A 748 -30.61 50.49 4.91
N ARG A 749 -31.66 49.69 5.16
CA ARG A 749 -31.93 49.10 6.48
C ARG A 749 -31.28 47.74 6.68
N ALA A 750 -31.24 46.88 5.67
CA ALA A 750 -30.41 45.68 5.63
C ALA A 750 -28.93 46.08 5.74
N THR A 751 -28.45 47.00 4.90
CA THR A 751 -27.08 47.53 4.98
C THR A 751 -26.74 48.14 6.34
N ALA A 752 -27.66 48.84 7.00
CA ALA A 752 -27.44 49.36 8.36
C ALA A 752 -27.42 48.25 9.43
N TRP A 753 -28.27 47.23 9.30
CA TRP A 753 -28.38 46.06 10.18
C TRP A 753 -27.17 45.11 10.07
N LEU A 754 -26.70 44.86 8.84
CA LEU A 754 -25.43 44.20 8.56
C LEU A 754 -24.26 44.97 9.20
N ARG A 755 -24.24 46.30 9.08
CA ARG A 755 -23.20 47.16 9.69
C ARG A 755 -23.24 47.19 11.22
N THR A 756 -24.40 47.22 11.88
CA THR A 756 -24.46 47.16 13.35
C THR A 756 -24.07 45.79 13.89
N ILE A 757 -24.42 44.70 13.20
CA ILE A 757 -23.97 43.34 13.55
C ILE A 757 -22.44 43.22 13.36
N ALA A 758 -21.88 43.76 12.27
CA ALA A 758 -20.43 43.80 12.03
C ALA A 758 -19.65 44.71 13.01
N HIS A 759 -20.31 45.40 13.93
CA HIS A 759 -19.69 46.19 15.01
C HIS A 759 -20.11 45.71 16.42
N THR A 760 -20.75 44.55 16.53
CA THR A 760 -21.06 43.93 17.84
C THR A 760 -19.88 43.04 18.28
N PRO A 761 -19.12 43.40 19.34
CA PRO A 761 -17.96 42.62 19.76
C PRO A 761 -18.37 41.25 20.32
N SER A 762 -17.61 40.21 19.99
CA SER A 762 -17.80 38.86 20.54
C SER A 762 -17.51 38.84 22.04
N GLN A 763 -18.50 38.50 22.86
CA GLN A 763 -18.27 38.19 24.27
C GLN A 763 -17.59 36.83 24.43
N THR A 764 -16.26 36.84 24.33
CA THR A 764 -15.38 35.73 24.69
C THR A 764 -14.35 36.21 25.71
N SER A 765 -14.55 35.79 26.97
CA SER A 765 -13.55 35.69 28.04
C SER A 765 -12.51 36.81 28.17
N GLN A 766 -12.73 37.73 29.12
CA GLN A 766 -11.67 38.64 29.59
C GLN A 766 -10.56 37.85 30.31
N THR A 767 -9.38 37.75 29.70
CA THR A 767 -8.12 37.50 30.41
C THR A 767 -7.30 38.77 30.43
N SER A 768 -7.23 39.44 31.58
CA SER A 768 -6.64 40.77 31.73
C SER A 768 -5.12 40.76 31.52
N GLN A 769 -4.64 41.48 30.50
CA GLN A 769 -3.26 41.97 30.42
C GLN A 769 -3.28 43.48 30.21
N THR A 770 -3.13 44.23 31.29
CA THR A 770 -2.93 45.68 31.25
C THR A 770 -1.48 46.00 30.93
N SER A 771 -1.21 46.53 29.75
CA SER A 771 0.10 47.10 29.41
C SER A 771 0.20 48.54 29.91
N HIS A 772 1.34 48.90 30.49
CA HIS A 772 1.80 50.28 30.58
C HIS A 772 3.27 50.33 30.21
N ALA A 773 3.61 51.19 29.26
CA ALA A 773 4.97 51.48 28.86
C ALA A 773 5.25 52.97 29.05
N SER A 774 6.44 53.34 29.54
CA SER A 774 7.33 54.31 28.88
C SER A 774 8.62 54.58 29.64
N GLN A 775 9.74 54.24 28.99
CA GLN A 775 10.92 55.09 28.75
C GLN A 775 11.80 55.67 29.89
N THR A 776 13.10 55.41 29.71
CA THR A 776 14.26 56.33 29.85
C THR A 776 14.91 56.68 31.20
N SER A 777 16.14 56.17 31.35
CA SER A 777 17.41 56.95 31.55
C SER A 777 18.18 56.92 32.89
N GLN A 778 19.30 56.19 32.83
CA GLN A 778 20.68 56.58 33.21
C GLN A 778 21.21 56.51 34.67
N THR A 779 22.40 55.89 34.74
CA THR A 779 23.58 56.15 35.62
C THR A 779 23.64 55.72 37.10
N SER A 780 24.48 54.69 37.32
CA SER A 780 25.68 54.70 38.20
C SER A 780 25.68 54.11 39.64
N GLN A 781 26.71 53.27 39.86
CA GLN A 781 27.53 53.06 41.09
C GLN A 781 27.02 52.25 42.32
N ARG A 782 27.24 50.91 42.24
CA ARG A 782 27.98 50.04 43.22
C ARG A 782 27.45 49.82 44.68
N PRO A 783 27.99 48.85 45.48
CA PRO A 783 27.20 47.93 46.34
C PRO A 783 27.55 48.07 47.86
N PRO A 784 27.31 47.11 48.82
CA PRO A 784 26.71 45.76 48.77
C PRO A 784 25.73 45.41 49.94
N GLN A 785 25.56 44.10 50.27
CA GLN A 785 24.77 43.45 51.35
C GLN A 785 23.27 43.23 51.05
N GLY A 786 22.60 42.12 51.44
CA GLY A 786 23.07 40.83 51.99
C GLY A 786 21.92 39.92 52.53
N PHE A 787 22.12 38.59 52.57
CA PHE A 787 21.26 37.52 53.16
C PHE A 787 19.87 37.26 52.51
N PRO A 788 19.16 36.13 52.80
CA PRO A 788 19.60 34.75 52.53
C PRO A 788 18.50 33.81 51.98
N GLU A 789 18.87 32.57 51.63
CA GLU A 789 17.95 31.42 51.44
C GLU A 789 17.69 30.67 52.78
N PRO A 790 16.59 29.90 52.90
CA PRO A 790 16.41 28.85 53.91
C PRO A 790 16.39 27.42 53.31
N GLU A 791 16.93 26.45 54.05
CA GLU A 791 17.21 25.07 53.62
C GLU A 791 16.09 24.04 53.97
N GLU A 792 16.39 22.76 53.71
CA GLU A 792 15.66 21.56 54.19
C GLU A 792 15.63 21.43 55.73
N PRO A 793 14.89 20.44 56.26
CA PRO A 793 15.32 19.75 57.48
C PRO A 793 15.30 18.21 57.37
N GLN A 794 16.34 17.56 57.93
CA GLN A 794 16.41 16.10 58.13
C GLN A 794 16.12 15.68 59.59
N GLU A 795 16.11 14.37 59.80
CA GLU A 795 15.74 13.56 60.98
C GLU A 795 16.31 13.97 62.36
N SER A 796 15.63 13.54 63.46
CA SER A 796 16.28 12.68 64.49
C SER A 796 15.36 12.11 65.62
N GLN A 797 15.35 10.78 65.72
CA GLN A 797 15.25 9.86 66.89
C GLN A 797 14.72 10.33 68.29
N ARG A 798 13.82 9.55 68.94
CA ARG A 798 14.16 8.52 69.99
C ARG A 798 12.97 7.91 70.79
N SER A 799 12.92 6.55 70.81
CA SER A 799 12.54 5.60 71.89
C SER A 799 11.29 5.76 72.80
N GLN A 800 10.42 4.73 72.81
CA GLN A 800 10.05 3.89 73.99
C GLN A 800 9.24 2.63 73.58
N GLY A 801 9.09 1.63 74.46
CA GLY A 801 8.28 0.40 74.31
C GLY A 801 7.33 0.18 75.52
N PRO A 802 6.83 -1.03 75.85
CA PRO A 802 7.22 -2.38 75.38
C PRO A 802 6.06 -3.41 75.19
N GLN A 803 6.41 -4.72 75.17
CA GLN A 803 5.61 -5.97 75.33
C GLN A 803 5.20 -6.78 74.08
N GLY A 804 5.39 -8.10 74.20
CA GLY A 804 4.91 -9.19 73.31
C GLY A 804 4.14 -10.23 74.15
N PRO A 805 4.25 -11.57 73.97
CA PRO A 805 5.17 -12.38 73.15
C PRO A 805 4.37 -13.19 72.06
N GLN A 806 4.70 -14.35 71.46
CA GLN A 806 5.66 -15.47 71.68
C GLN A 806 6.18 -16.05 70.33
N GLY A 807 7.00 -17.11 70.39
CA GLY A 807 7.37 -18.05 69.31
C GLY A 807 7.28 -19.50 69.83
N PRO A 808 8.19 -20.45 69.52
CA PRO A 808 9.40 -20.43 68.66
C PRO A 808 9.24 -21.44 67.47
N GLN A 809 10.18 -22.17 66.83
CA GLN A 809 11.61 -22.55 66.98
C GLN A 809 12.32 -22.66 65.59
N GLY A 810 13.60 -23.07 65.59
CA GLY A 810 14.38 -23.56 64.43
C GLY A 810 14.85 -25.02 64.66
N PRO A 811 16.11 -25.45 64.37
CA PRO A 811 17.26 -24.70 63.81
C PRO A 811 18.07 -25.43 62.68
N GLN A 812 18.76 -24.67 61.81
CA GLN A 812 20.23 -24.56 61.58
C GLN A 812 21.02 -25.73 60.92
N GLY A 813 21.91 -25.34 59.98
CA GLY A 813 22.87 -26.17 59.23
C GLY A 813 23.81 -25.26 58.41
N GLU A 814 25.03 -25.71 58.06
CA GLU A 814 26.15 -24.77 57.80
C GLU A 814 27.30 -25.30 56.89
N ASN A 815 28.19 -24.39 56.48
CA ASN A 815 29.61 -24.55 56.08
C ASN A 815 30.06 -24.96 54.64
N VAL A 816 30.84 -24.03 54.04
CA VAL A 816 32.22 -24.18 53.50
C VAL A 816 32.52 -24.68 52.05
N ARG A 817 33.01 -23.71 51.24
CA ARG A 817 34.16 -23.66 50.28
C ARG A 817 34.39 -24.71 49.14
N THR A 818 34.58 -24.12 47.95
CA THR A 818 35.62 -24.35 46.90
C THR A 818 35.85 -25.71 46.23
N ALA A 819 35.79 -25.70 44.90
CA ALA A 819 36.80 -26.30 44.01
C ALA A 819 36.92 -25.44 42.72
N ARG A 820 38.04 -25.58 41.99
CA ARG A 820 38.22 -25.14 40.60
C ARG A 820 38.28 -26.38 39.72
N GLU A 821 37.75 -26.31 38.51
CA GLU A 821 38.53 -26.23 37.25
C GLU A 821 37.68 -25.59 36.15
#